data_AF-W7SV76-F1
#
_entry.id   AF-W7SV76-F1
#
_cell.length_a   1.000
_cell.length_b   1.000
_cell.length_c   1.000
_cell.angle_alpha   90.00
_cell.angle_beta   90.00
_cell.angle_gamma   90.00
#
_symmetry.space_group_name_H-M   'P 1'
#
loop_
_entity.id
_entity.type
_entity.pdbx_description
1 polymer ?
#
loop_
_entity_poly.entity_id
_entity_poly.type
_entity_poly.pdbx_seq_one_letter_code
_entity_poly.pdbx_strand_id
1 'polypeptide(L)'
;MRFIDLPAWHPAFASRSNRYADADHRYEAVTERLCRDFAVDNADTLWDHLVEAVPDDGLAERLTTYFDVVRGESPAGEDDQAREEYMASWVRAAAAEGDVVVVTGGFHTPAIRALAVGVGEWPEVPEPPPDAVGDSYLVPYSHKRLDSFTGYQSGMPSPEYYQRLWTDGVAGAADAMVEAVVARLRGRKQPVSTADLIAARTLTTGLARLRGHEFPSRTDVLDGLVSALVHDDLPQPPPWSRRGPIAVGTHPAVVEMVAAFSGDRVGRLHEATPLPPLVVAVAGDLERLKLDHEGGVGLDLTVPLDLERSRTLHRLRVLGVPGFERLSGPSGGADPVLDERWQLTPSDHRLPALIEAGAYGATLPDSAAAAMRERIPGAGIADLASLLFDGALCGIDSWTPEIASSLAAGIARAGELDALGQVLATVLGLWRHDRLFGTAGSPVFAPMIVTAVQRSLWIMEGIRGGPAPAEPRRLRAVAACRDAVLHAGPALGLDRPSALAVAARVAANADAPPDLRGAACGFGWSLGDDVDAARAVAGVSTPRTLGDWLAGLFAVARDRVLSEERIVTVLDDIVSTMTEEDFLIALPALRQGFSFFPPSERETIARMLGGSRALLRADVDPLIVARAMALETTVDSVLAELGLL
;
A
#
# COMPACT_ATOMS: atom_id res chain seq x y z
N MET A 1 36.84 -12.08 -13.03
CA MET A 1 36.03 -11.50 -11.93
C MET A 1 35.67 -12.62 -10.97
N ARG A 2 35.86 -12.43 -9.66
CA ARG A 2 35.46 -13.39 -8.62
C ARG A 2 34.72 -12.62 -7.53
N PHE A 3 33.66 -13.21 -6.96
CA PHE A 3 33.07 -12.73 -5.72
C PHE A 3 33.90 -13.28 -4.56
N ILE A 4 34.35 -12.40 -3.66
CA ILE A 4 35.33 -12.74 -2.61
C ILE A 4 34.75 -12.63 -1.19
N ASP A 5 33.49 -12.26 -1.05
CA ASP A 5 32.77 -12.21 0.23
C ASP A 5 32.07 -13.55 0.51
N LEU A 6 31.66 -13.76 1.76
CA LEU A 6 30.96 -14.97 2.17
C LEU A 6 29.62 -15.11 1.43
N PRO A 7 29.18 -16.33 1.09
CA PRO A 7 27.87 -16.56 0.48
C PRO A 7 26.74 -16.04 1.36
N ALA A 8 25.67 -15.51 0.75
CA ALA A 8 24.56 -14.88 1.47
C ALA A 8 23.78 -15.80 2.44
N TRP A 9 23.96 -17.11 2.33
CA TRP A 9 23.37 -18.12 3.23
C TRP A 9 24.29 -18.49 4.40
N HIS A 10 25.52 -17.97 4.45
CA HIS A 10 26.49 -18.26 5.50
C HIS A 10 25.97 -17.78 6.88
N PRO A 11 26.22 -18.49 7.99
CA PRO A 11 25.75 -18.12 9.33
C PRO A 11 26.13 -16.71 9.80
N ALA A 12 27.22 -16.15 9.27
CA ALA A 12 27.63 -14.75 9.51
C ALA A 12 26.59 -13.70 9.05
N PHE A 13 25.59 -14.11 8.24
CA PHE A 13 24.47 -13.25 7.85
C PHE A 13 23.16 -13.56 8.61
N ALA A 14 23.15 -14.55 9.52
CA ALA A 14 21.92 -15.05 10.15
C ALA A 14 21.21 -14.03 11.05
N SER A 15 21.96 -13.10 11.65
CA SER A 15 21.46 -12.05 12.55
C SER A 15 20.99 -10.79 11.81
N ARG A 16 21.29 -10.64 10.51
CA ARG A 16 20.98 -9.44 9.73
C ARG A 16 19.56 -9.51 9.16
N SER A 17 18.63 -8.84 9.84
CA SER A 17 17.22 -8.69 9.40
C SER A 17 17.08 -7.88 8.11
N ASN A 18 17.96 -6.90 7.89
CA ASN A 18 18.14 -6.22 6.61
C ASN A 18 19.57 -6.45 6.12
N ARG A 19 19.73 -7.41 5.20
CA ARG A 19 21.03 -7.77 4.61
C ARG A 19 21.68 -6.64 3.79
N TYR A 20 20.94 -5.57 3.54
CA TYR A 20 21.42 -4.40 2.84
C TYR A 20 21.82 -3.26 3.80
N ALA A 21 21.43 -3.28 5.07
CA ALA A 21 21.71 -2.20 6.01
C ALA A 21 23.08 -2.38 6.71
N ASP A 22 24.01 -1.49 6.42
CA ASP A 22 25.26 -1.33 7.18
C ASP A 22 25.02 -0.37 8.36
N ALA A 23 24.10 -0.71 9.26
CA ALA A 23 23.87 0.07 10.47
C ALA A 23 24.78 -0.40 11.61
N ASP A 24 26.10 -0.23 11.43
CA ASP A 24 26.99 -0.26 12.58
C ASP A 24 26.80 1.07 13.34
N HIS A 25 26.35 0.99 14.60
CA HIS A 25 26.16 2.16 15.49
C HIS A 25 27.42 3.04 15.54
N ARG A 26 28.59 2.45 15.30
CA ARG A 26 29.86 3.17 15.21
C ARG A 26 29.97 4.03 13.96
N TYR A 27 29.54 3.53 12.80
CA TYR A 27 29.52 4.29 11.56
C TYR A 27 28.70 5.55 11.76
N GLU A 28 27.49 5.43 12.31
CA GLU A 28 26.62 6.56 12.61
C GLU A 28 27.30 7.57 13.55
N ALA A 29 27.86 7.11 14.68
CA ALA A 29 28.51 8.00 15.64
C ALA A 29 29.71 8.77 15.07
N VAL A 30 30.54 8.11 14.26
CA VAL A 30 31.68 8.77 13.60
C VAL A 30 31.20 9.78 12.57
N THR A 31 30.22 9.40 11.75
CA THR A 31 29.71 10.27 10.69
C THR A 31 28.97 11.47 11.26
N GLU A 32 28.21 11.32 12.35
CA GLU A 32 27.58 12.44 13.08
C GLU A 32 28.61 13.40 13.66
N ARG A 33 29.74 12.90 14.17
CA ARG A 33 30.83 13.75 14.65
C ARG A 33 31.45 14.53 13.51
N LEU A 34 31.76 13.87 12.39
CA LEU A 34 32.30 14.53 11.21
C LEU A 34 31.31 15.58 10.66
N CYS A 35 30.01 15.28 10.64
CA CYS A 35 29.00 16.26 10.23
C CYS A 35 29.04 17.52 11.09
N ARG A 36 29.21 17.40 12.42
CA ARG A 36 29.37 18.55 13.32
C ARG A 36 30.67 19.31 13.09
N ASP A 37 31.78 18.60 12.89
CA ASP A 37 33.10 19.20 12.71
C ASP A 37 33.20 19.96 11.36
N PHE A 38 32.52 19.46 10.32
CA PHE A 38 32.43 20.09 9.00
C PHE A 38 31.20 21.02 8.84
N ALA A 39 30.36 21.14 9.87
CA ALA A 39 29.12 21.93 9.86
C ALA A 39 28.18 21.60 8.69
N VAL A 40 27.97 20.31 8.41
CA VAL A 40 27.05 19.79 7.39
C VAL A 40 25.91 18.99 8.04
N ASP A 41 24.76 18.94 7.36
CA ASP A 41 23.53 18.42 7.97
C ASP A 41 23.47 16.90 8.11
N ASN A 42 24.11 16.16 7.19
CA ASN A 42 24.03 14.71 7.15
C ASN A 42 25.22 14.06 6.42
N ALA A 43 25.32 12.73 6.56
CA ALA A 43 26.38 11.91 5.98
C ALA A 43 26.51 12.05 4.46
N ASP A 44 25.40 12.23 3.74
CA ASP A 44 25.41 12.39 2.29
C ASP A 44 26.00 13.73 1.86
N THR A 45 25.65 14.80 2.59
CA THR A 45 26.23 16.13 2.36
C THR A 45 27.69 16.17 2.78
N LEU A 46 28.07 15.44 3.84
CA LEU A 46 29.47 15.25 4.22
C LEU A 46 30.26 14.54 3.11
N TRP A 47 29.70 13.46 2.54
CA TRP A 47 30.32 12.73 1.44
C TRP A 47 30.50 13.65 0.23
N ASP A 48 29.46 14.39 -0.16
CA ASP A 48 29.55 15.35 -1.25
C ASP A 48 30.63 16.41 -0.99
N HIS A 49 30.70 16.94 0.23
CA HIS A 49 31.67 17.96 0.61
C HIS A 49 33.13 17.48 0.56
N LEU A 50 33.39 16.25 1.01
CA LEU A 50 34.75 15.71 1.13
C LEU A 50 35.27 15.03 -0.14
N VAL A 51 34.35 14.46 -0.93
CA VAL A 51 34.68 13.56 -2.04
C VAL A 51 34.22 14.12 -3.37
N GLU A 52 32.94 14.42 -3.52
CA GLU A 52 32.30 14.63 -4.82
C GLU A 52 32.40 16.08 -5.33
N ALA A 53 32.46 17.06 -4.43
CA ALA A 53 32.52 18.49 -4.74
C ALA A 53 33.96 19.04 -4.84
N VAL A 54 34.97 18.17 -4.76
CA VAL A 54 36.40 18.52 -4.74
C VAL A 54 37.10 17.83 -5.91
N PRO A 55 38.10 18.46 -6.57
CA PRO A 55 38.89 17.80 -7.60
C PRO A 55 39.56 16.50 -7.13
N ASP A 56 39.81 15.57 -8.06
CA ASP A 56 40.38 14.24 -7.79
C ASP A 56 41.81 14.27 -7.20
N ASP A 57 42.49 15.42 -7.23
CA ASP A 57 43.82 15.59 -6.64
C ASP A 57 43.78 15.23 -5.14
N GLY A 58 44.52 14.18 -4.75
CA GLY A 58 44.55 13.68 -3.37
C GLY A 58 43.35 12.80 -2.96
N LEU A 59 42.46 12.42 -3.89
CA LEU A 59 41.28 11.60 -3.60
C LEU A 59 41.62 10.29 -2.86
N ALA A 60 42.69 9.59 -3.27
CA ALA A 60 43.11 8.35 -2.63
C ALA A 60 43.49 8.53 -1.15
N GLU A 61 44.15 9.64 -0.80
CA GLU A 61 44.51 9.98 0.58
C GLU A 61 43.29 10.36 1.40
N ARG A 62 42.36 11.14 0.82
CA ARG A 62 41.09 11.49 1.45
C ARG A 62 40.25 10.26 1.76
N LEU A 63 40.05 9.37 0.78
CA LEU A 63 39.29 8.13 0.96
C LEU A 63 39.93 7.21 1.99
N THR A 64 41.27 7.06 1.95
CA THR A 64 42.00 6.27 2.95
C THR A 64 41.78 6.84 4.34
N THR A 65 41.98 8.15 4.52
CA THR A 65 41.79 8.82 5.81
C THR A 65 40.34 8.71 6.31
N TYR A 66 39.36 8.93 5.44
CA TYR A 66 37.94 8.84 5.79
C TYR A 66 37.59 7.44 6.29
N PHE A 67 37.95 6.39 5.55
CA PHE A 67 37.64 5.03 5.94
C PHE A 67 38.47 4.52 7.12
N ASP A 68 39.70 4.99 7.31
CA ASP A 68 40.48 4.71 8.52
C ASP A 68 39.82 5.33 9.77
N VAL A 69 39.26 6.54 9.66
CA VAL A 69 38.52 7.20 10.76
C VAL A 69 37.21 6.48 11.05
N VAL A 70 36.45 6.13 10.00
CA VAL A 70 35.19 5.38 10.12
C VAL A 70 35.44 4.00 10.75
N ARG A 71 36.47 3.28 10.29
CA ARG A 71 36.81 1.94 10.78
C ARG A 71 37.40 1.98 12.19
N GLY A 72 38.28 2.96 12.46
CA GLY A 72 39.11 3.15 13.65
C GLY A 72 39.75 1.88 14.25
N GLU A 73 40.11 1.91 15.54
CA GLU A 73 40.95 0.87 16.17
C GLU A 73 40.19 -0.30 16.82
N SER A 74 38.90 -0.16 17.13
CA SER A 74 38.14 -1.27 17.75
C SER A 74 37.81 -2.37 16.72
N PRO A 75 37.85 -3.67 17.11
CA PRO A 75 37.49 -4.78 16.22
C PRO A 75 36.05 -4.63 15.71
N ALA A 76 35.79 -5.14 14.50
CA ALA A 76 34.43 -5.20 13.98
C ALA A 76 33.63 -6.29 14.74
N GLY A 77 32.32 -6.37 14.52
CA GLY A 77 31.54 -7.52 15.00
C GLY A 77 32.10 -8.85 14.48
N GLU A 78 31.90 -9.94 15.22
CA GLU A 78 32.41 -11.28 14.86
C GLU A 78 32.03 -11.69 13.43
N ASP A 79 30.82 -11.31 12.98
CA ASP A 79 30.31 -11.56 11.63
C ASP A 79 31.13 -10.84 10.53
N ASP A 80 31.49 -9.58 10.73
CA ASP A 80 32.28 -8.81 9.76
C ASP A 80 33.75 -9.24 9.77
N GLN A 81 34.28 -9.66 10.91
CA GLN A 81 35.64 -10.22 10.98
C GLN A 81 35.76 -11.49 10.12
N ALA A 82 34.79 -12.40 10.21
CA ALA A 82 34.78 -13.61 9.39
C ALA A 82 34.75 -13.29 7.87
N ARG A 83 33.96 -12.28 7.48
CA ARG A 83 33.91 -11.78 6.10
C ARG A 83 35.25 -11.18 5.67
N GLU A 84 35.85 -10.32 6.50
CA GLU A 84 37.13 -9.65 6.24
C GLU A 84 38.29 -10.65 6.09
N GLU A 85 38.35 -11.68 6.94
CA GLU A 85 39.35 -12.75 6.86
C GLU A 85 39.19 -13.58 5.58
N TYR A 86 37.94 -13.92 5.23
CA TYR A 86 37.62 -14.64 4.01
C TYR A 86 38.01 -13.82 2.76
N MET A 87 37.58 -12.56 2.67
CA MET A 87 37.95 -11.64 1.59
C MET A 87 39.47 -11.51 1.47
N ALA A 88 40.18 -11.30 2.59
CA ALA A 88 41.64 -11.18 2.58
C ALA A 88 42.35 -12.45 2.10
N SER A 89 41.80 -13.64 2.35
CA SER A 89 42.36 -14.90 1.85
C SER A 89 42.34 -15.00 0.32
N TRP A 90 41.24 -14.58 -0.31
CA TRP A 90 41.15 -14.46 -1.77
C TRP A 90 42.17 -13.47 -2.33
N VAL A 91 42.34 -12.32 -1.66
CA VAL A 91 43.30 -11.29 -2.08
C VAL A 91 44.72 -11.82 -2.01
N ARG A 92 45.13 -12.49 -0.92
CA ARG A 92 46.48 -13.08 -0.79
C ARG A 92 46.76 -14.14 -1.86
N ALA A 93 45.76 -14.98 -2.17
CA ALA A 93 45.89 -16.01 -3.21
C ALA A 93 46.03 -15.39 -4.61
N ALA A 94 45.17 -14.42 -4.93
CA ALA A 94 45.20 -13.75 -6.23
C ALA A 94 46.47 -12.93 -6.43
N ALA A 95 46.94 -12.22 -5.39
CA ALA A 95 48.15 -11.40 -5.43
C ALA A 95 49.43 -12.24 -5.60
N ALA A 96 49.37 -13.54 -5.28
CA ALA A 96 50.47 -14.46 -5.54
C ALA A 96 50.63 -14.79 -7.03
N GLU A 97 49.56 -14.63 -7.82
CA GLU A 97 49.53 -14.95 -9.26
C GLU A 97 49.78 -13.73 -10.15
N GLY A 98 49.67 -12.50 -9.63
CA GLY A 98 49.94 -11.27 -10.37
C GLY A 98 49.27 -10.03 -9.78
N ASP A 99 49.17 -8.99 -10.58
CA ASP A 99 48.50 -7.75 -10.18
C ASP A 99 46.99 -7.95 -10.08
N VAL A 100 46.40 -7.47 -8.98
CA VAL A 100 44.97 -7.65 -8.68
C VAL A 100 44.32 -6.30 -8.41
N VAL A 101 43.14 -6.09 -8.99
CA VAL A 101 42.23 -5.01 -8.60
C VAL A 101 41.15 -5.60 -7.69
N VAL A 102 41.06 -5.04 -6.48
CA VAL A 102 40.08 -5.44 -5.47
C VAL A 102 39.08 -4.30 -5.31
N VAL A 103 37.79 -4.61 -5.45
CA VAL A 103 36.68 -3.67 -5.24
C VAL A 103 35.92 -4.11 -4.01
N THR A 104 35.96 -3.30 -2.95
CA THR A 104 35.38 -3.63 -1.63
C THR A 104 34.64 -2.43 -1.06
N GLY A 105 33.71 -2.68 -0.13
CA GLY A 105 33.11 -1.62 0.67
C GLY A 105 34.18 -0.84 1.44
N GLY A 106 34.05 0.47 1.52
CA GLY A 106 35.05 1.33 2.16
C GLY A 106 35.31 0.98 3.62
N PHE A 107 34.28 0.56 4.36
CA PHE A 107 34.39 0.08 5.74
C PHE A 107 35.35 -1.12 5.89
N HIS A 108 35.28 -2.10 4.99
CA HIS A 108 36.11 -3.31 5.04
C HIS A 108 37.54 -3.08 4.53
N THR A 109 37.76 -2.04 3.74
CA THR A 109 39.02 -1.82 3.01
C THR A 109 40.24 -1.69 3.93
N PRO A 110 40.21 -0.92 5.03
CA PRO A 110 41.35 -0.85 5.96
C PRO A 110 41.71 -2.22 6.57
N ALA A 111 40.69 -2.99 6.98
CA ALA A 111 40.89 -4.31 7.58
C ALA A 111 41.44 -5.31 6.56
N ILE A 112 40.89 -5.36 5.35
CA ILE A 112 41.37 -6.22 4.28
C ILE A 112 42.81 -5.89 3.94
N ARG A 113 43.21 -4.61 3.87
CA ARG A 113 44.61 -4.21 3.62
C ARG A 113 45.55 -4.74 4.70
N ALA A 114 45.15 -4.68 5.97
CA ALA A 114 45.94 -5.20 7.08
C ALA A 114 46.03 -6.74 7.06
N LEU A 115 44.94 -7.42 6.74
CA LEU A 115 44.85 -8.89 6.73
C LEU A 115 45.46 -9.51 5.46
N ALA A 116 45.46 -8.80 4.33
CA ALA A 116 45.92 -9.32 3.04
C ALA A 116 47.45 -9.28 2.87
N VAL A 117 48.21 -9.13 3.96
CA VAL A 117 49.67 -9.18 3.92
C VAL A 117 50.17 -10.62 3.79
N GLY A 118 51.09 -10.86 2.87
CA GLY A 118 51.72 -12.16 2.63
C GLY A 118 51.11 -12.94 1.48
N VAL A 119 51.54 -14.20 1.35
CA VAL A 119 51.09 -15.13 0.29
C VAL A 119 50.12 -16.13 0.92
N GLY A 120 49.04 -16.44 0.20
CA GLY A 120 48.01 -17.40 0.64
C GLY A 120 47.65 -18.40 -0.46
N GLU A 121 47.03 -19.50 -0.06
CA GLU A 121 46.42 -20.46 -0.99
C GLU A 121 44.98 -20.05 -1.31
N TRP A 122 44.45 -20.52 -2.44
CA TRP A 122 43.05 -20.27 -2.80
C TRP A 122 42.10 -20.85 -1.74
N PRO A 123 41.22 -20.04 -1.15
CA PRO A 123 40.28 -20.52 -0.13
C PRO A 123 39.22 -21.43 -0.75
N GLU A 124 38.71 -22.35 0.07
CA GLU A 124 37.55 -23.16 -0.29
C GLU A 124 36.29 -22.28 -0.30
N VAL A 125 35.43 -22.47 -1.30
CA VAL A 125 34.11 -21.81 -1.34
C VAL A 125 33.20 -22.60 -0.42
N PRO A 126 32.62 -21.99 0.65
CA PRO A 126 31.67 -22.69 1.50
C PRO A 126 30.56 -23.33 0.65
N GLU A 127 30.26 -24.61 0.90
CA GLU A 127 29.15 -25.29 0.24
C GLU A 127 27.83 -25.08 1.01
N PRO A 128 26.70 -24.86 0.31
CA PRO A 128 25.42 -24.75 0.97
C PRO A 128 25.03 -26.09 1.64
N PRO A 129 24.07 -26.10 2.58
CA PRO A 129 23.58 -27.34 3.19
C PRO A 129 23.20 -28.39 2.11
N PRO A 130 23.36 -29.71 2.37
CA PRO A 130 23.19 -30.75 1.35
C PRO A 130 21.83 -30.75 0.63
N ASP A 131 20.78 -30.29 1.32
CA ASP A 131 19.41 -30.24 0.80
C ASP A 131 19.02 -28.85 0.24
N ALA A 132 19.94 -27.89 0.27
CA ALA A 132 19.70 -26.55 -0.23
C ALA A 132 19.78 -26.52 -1.76
N VAL A 133 18.69 -26.06 -2.39
CA VAL A 133 18.65 -25.78 -3.83
C VAL A 133 18.53 -24.27 -3.99
N GLY A 134 19.52 -23.64 -4.61
CA GLY A 134 19.53 -22.20 -4.82
C GLY A 134 20.57 -21.79 -5.85
N ASP A 135 20.35 -20.64 -6.47
CA ASP A 135 21.27 -20.01 -7.40
C ASP A 135 21.23 -18.48 -7.16
N SER A 136 22.22 -17.76 -7.69
CA SER A 136 22.33 -16.30 -7.53
C SER A 136 21.98 -15.60 -8.83
N TYR A 137 21.00 -14.69 -8.75
CA TYR A 137 20.50 -13.95 -9.91
C TYR A 137 20.74 -12.46 -9.74
N LEU A 138 21.10 -11.79 -10.85
CA LEU A 138 21.28 -10.34 -10.86
C LEU A 138 19.93 -9.65 -11.00
N VAL A 139 19.60 -8.76 -10.06
CA VAL A 139 18.42 -7.89 -10.16
C VAL A 139 18.85 -6.57 -10.81
N PRO A 140 18.24 -6.13 -11.92
CA PRO A 140 18.53 -4.81 -12.48
C PRO A 140 17.99 -3.74 -11.53
N TYR A 141 18.86 -2.84 -11.08
CA TYR A 141 18.48 -1.70 -10.25
C TYR A 141 18.03 -0.52 -11.11
N SER A 142 16.99 0.18 -10.65
CA SER A 142 16.63 1.50 -11.19
C SER A 142 17.15 2.60 -10.29
N HIS A 143 17.37 3.78 -10.85
CA HIS A 143 17.67 4.98 -10.08
C HIS A 143 16.69 5.17 -8.91
N LYS A 144 15.38 5.04 -9.16
CA LYS A 144 14.37 5.13 -8.10
C LYS A 144 14.59 4.14 -6.96
N ARG A 145 15.01 2.90 -7.27
CA ARG A 145 15.28 1.88 -6.25
C ARG A 145 16.61 2.10 -5.51
N LEU A 146 17.55 2.78 -6.15
CA LEU A 146 18.81 3.17 -5.55
C LEU A 146 18.65 4.40 -4.65
N ASP A 147 17.63 5.21 -4.89
CA ASP A 147 17.39 6.45 -4.15
C ASP A 147 16.93 6.19 -2.71
N SER A 148 17.64 6.76 -1.74
CA SER A 148 17.30 6.61 -0.32
C SER A 148 15.93 7.20 0.02
N PHE A 149 15.41 8.11 -0.81
CA PHE A 149 14.07 8.69 -0.67
C PHE A 149 12.91 7.71 -0.93
N THR A 150 13.19 6.48 -1.41
CA THR A 150 12.17 5.41 -1.48
C THR A 150 12.21 4.46 -0.29
N GLY A 151 12.97 4.79 0.76
CA GLY A 151 13.07 3.97 1.98
C GLY A 151 14.16 2.89 1.94
N TYR A 152 14.97 2.84 0.89
CA TYR A 152 16.17 1.99 0.86
C TYR A 152 17.26 2.65 1.71
N GLN A 153 17.45 2.15 2.94
CA GLN A 153 18.33 2.76 3.95
C GLN A 153 19.77 2.93 3.47
N SER A 154 20.26 1.98 2.66
CA SER A 154 21.60 2.00 2.04
C SER A 154 21.62 2.62 0.65
N GLY A 155 20.53 3.28 0.27
CA GLY A 155 20.41 3.99 -0.99
C GLY A 155 21.32 5.20 -1.06
N MET A 156 21.70 5.54 -2.29
CA MET A 156 22.42 6.76 -2.64
C MET A 156 21.37 7.82 -2.99
N PRO A 157 21.26 8.95 -2.26
CA PRO A 157 20.28 9.96 -2.58
C PRO A 157 20.57 10.56 -3.95
N SER A 158 19.53 10.90 -4.72
CA SER A 158 19.70 11.58 -6.01
C SER A 158 20.63 10.89 -7.05
N PRO A 159 20.38 9.63 -7.46
CA PRO A 159 21.25 8.92 -8.40
C PRO A 159 21.52 9.62 -9.74
N GLU A 160 20.56 10.38 -10.28
CA GLU A 160 20.79 11.12 -11.53
C GLU A 160 21.85 12.21 -11.36
N TYR A 161 21.94 12.86 -10.19
CA TYR A 161 23.03 13.82 -9.93
C TYR A 161 24.40 13.16 -10.06
N TYR A 162 24.62 12.01 -9.42
CA TYR A 162 25.90 11.31 -9.50
C TYR A 162 26.18 10.75 -10.89
N GLN A 163 25.13 10.33 -11.61
CA GLN A 163 25.27 9.94 -13.00
C GLN A 163 25.74 11.11 -13.88
N ARG A 164 25.25 12.33 -13.62
CA ARG A 164 25.69 13.56 -14.30
C ARG A 164 27.08 14.00 -13.86
N LEU A 165 27.41 13.85 -12.58
CA LEU A 165 28.74 14.10 -12.05
C LEU A 165 29.79 13.26 -12.78
N TRP A 166 29.50 11.97 -12.96
CA TRP A 166 30.37 11.04 -13.69
C TRP A 166 30.53 11.39 -15.18
N THR A 167 29.45 11.78 -15.87
CA THR A 167 29.51 12.02 -17.32
C THR A 167 29.95 13.42 -17.70
N ASP A 168 29.52 14.42 -16.91
CA ASP A 168 29.58 15.84 -17.27
C ASP A 168 30.53 16.62 -16.33
N GLY A 169 31.03 15.99 -15.27
CA GLY A 169 31.87 16.61 -14.24
C GLY A 169 31.07 17.47 -13.24
N VAL A 170 31.74 17.98 -12.19
CA VAL A 170 31.08 18.71 -11.08
C VAL A 170 30.26 19.90 -11.56
N ALA A 171 30.85 20.74 -12.43
CA ALA A 171 30.15 21.92 -12.98
C ALA A 171 29.01 21.52 -13.93
N GLY A 172 29.22 20.50 -14.77
CA GLY A 172 28.21 20.04 -15.72
C GLY A 172 27.00 19.40 -15.03
N ALA A 173 27.22 18.70 -13.91
CA ALA A 173 26.16 18.08 -13.13
C ALA A 173 25.19 19.11 -12.55
N ALA A 174 25.71 20.19 -11.97
CA ALA A 174 24.86 21.24 -11.40
C ALA A 174 23.95 21.88 -12.47
N ASP A 175 24.52 22.26 -13.61
CA ASP A 175 23.76 22.87 -14.71
C ASP A 175 22.72 21.87 -15.28
N ALA A 176 23.11 20.61 -15.50
CA ALA A 176 22.20 19.56 -15.98
C ALA A 176 21.03 19.32 -15.00
N MET A 177 21.28 19.38 -13.70
CA MET A 177 20.24 19.17 -12.70
C MET A 177 19.26 20.34 -12.62
N VAL A 178 19.73 21.58 -12.73
CA VAL A 178 18.85 22.75 -12.85
C VAL A 178 17.95 22.61 -14.08
N GLU A 179 18.51 22.25 -15.24
CA GLU A 179 17.73 22.01 -16.45
C GLU A 179 16.68 20.92 -16.28
N ALA A 180 17.05 19.79 -15.66
CA ALA A 180 16.13 18.68 -15.40
C ALA A 180 14.96 19.09 -14.50
N VAL A 181 15.22 19.80 -13.40
CA VAL A 181 14.16 20.30 -12.50
C VAL A 181 13.22 21.25 -13.25
N VAL A 182 13.77 22.19 -14.01
CA VAL A 182 12.98 23.20 -14.74
C VAL A 182 12.11 22.55 -15.81
N ALA A 183 12.64 21.56 -16.53
CA ALA A 183 11.89 20.79 -17.51
C ALA A 183 10.70 20.07 -16.87
N ARG A 184 10.90 19.45 -15.70
CA ARG A 184 9.82 18.76 -14.97
C ARG A 184 8.75 19.72 -14.46
N LEU A 185 9.15 20.83 -13.82
CA LEU A 185 8.22 21.85 -13.33
C LEU A 185 7.38 22.43 -14.47
N ARG A 186 8.00 22.80 -15.59
CA ARG A 186 7.29 23.29 -16.78
C ARG A 186 6.38 22.22 -17.39
N GLY A 187 6.80 20.96 -17.42
CA GLY A 187 5.97 19.83 -17.84
C GLY A 187 4.70 19.67 -16.98
N ARG A 188 4.77 20.03 -15.70
CA ARG A 188 3.63 20.12 -14.77
C ARG A 188 2.92 21.48 -14.80
N LYS A 189 3.18 22.30 -15.83
CA LYS A 189 2.60 23.64 -16.03
C LYS A 189 2.90 24.63 -14.89
N GLN A 190 3.98 24.40 -14.13
CA GLN A 190 4.45 25.37 -13.15
C GLN A 190 5.25 26.48 -13.86
N PRO A 191 4.93 27.76 -13.65
CA PRO A 191 5.66 28.86 -14.28
C PRO A 191 7.05 28.98 -13.64
N VAL A 192 8.10 28.81 -14.45
CA VAL A 192 9.49 29.08 -14.06
C VAL A 192 10.06 30.10 -15.04
N SER A 193 10.12 31.36 -14.60
CA SER A 193 10.55 32.50 -15.40
C SER A 193 12.08 32.58 -15.51
N THR A 194 12.57 33.39 -16.44
CA THR A 194 14.02 33.67 -16.53
C THR A 194 14.54 34.36 -15.26
N ALA A 195 13.74 35.19 -14.60
CA ALA A 195 14.14 35.83 -13.34
C ALA A 195 14.34 34.78 -12.24
N ASP A 196 13.46 33.77 -12.16
CA ASP A 196 13.56 32.70 -11.19
C ASP A 196 14.81 31.84 -11.41
N LEU A 197 15.17 31.58 -12.68
CA LEU A 197 16.41 30.86 -13.00
C LEU A 197 17.66 31.66 -12.64
N ILE A 198 17.64 32.98 -12.85
CA ILE A 198 18.74 33.86 -12.42
C ILE A 198 18.84 33.83 -10.89
N ALA A 199 17.72 33.90 -10.17
CA ALA A 199 17.68 33.82 -8.71
C ALA A 199 18.22 32.46 -8.22
N ALA A 200 17.74 31.34 -8.76
CA ALA A 200 18.20 30.00 -8.43
C ALA A 200 19.71 29.85 -8.63
N ARG A 201 20.23 30.25 -9.80
CA ARG A 201 21.67 30.18 -10.08
C ARG A 201 22.49 31.07 -9.13
N THR A 202 21.99 32.27 -8.83
CA THR A 202 22.65 33.20 -7.91
C THR A 202 22.71 32.63 -6.50
N LEU A 203 21.60 32.07 -6.01
CA LEU A 203 21.50 31.46 -4.69
C LEU A 203 22.36 30.21 -4.59
N THR A 204 22.30 29.30 -5.56
CA THR A 204 23.16 28.11 -5.63
C THR A 204 24.64 28.48 -5.59
N THR A 205 25.06 29.46 -6.41
CA THR A 205 26.47 29.90 -6.43
C THR A 205 26.88 30.58 -5.11
N GLY A 206 25.97 31.35 -4.51
CA GLY A 206 26.20 31.99 -3.21
C GLY A 206 26.37 30.95 -2.09
N LEU A 207 25.49 29.96 -2.04
CA LEU A 207 25.53 28.86 -1.07
C LEU A 207 26.79 28.01 -1.22
N ALA A 208 27.16 27.64 -2.45
CA ALA A 208 28.40 26.90 -2.73
C ALA A 208 29.62 27.63 -2.17
N ARG A 209 29.73 28.96 -2.41
CA ARG A 209 30.82 29.79 -1.88
C ARG A 209 30.81 29.89 -0.36
N LEU A 210 29.63 30.02 0.27
CA LEU A 210 29.51 30.06 1.73
C LEU A 210 29.93 28.74 2.37
N ARG A 211 29.71 27.62 1.68
CA ARG A 211 30.10 26.27 2.11
C ARG A 211 31.52 25.88 1.70
N GLY A 212 32.24 26.78 1.01
CA GLY A 212 33.63 26.55 0.61
C GLY A 212 33.80 25.64 -0.60
N HIS A 213 32.73 25.39 -1.38
CA HIS A 213 32.82 24.60 -2.60
C HIS A 213 33.30 25.45 -3.78
N GLU A 214 34.21 24.90 -4.60
CA GLU A 214 34.64 25.53 -5.85
C GLU A 214 33.53 25.51 -6.90
N PHE A 215 32.81 24.39 -6.95
CA PHE A 215 31.66 24.17 -7.84
C PHE A 215 30.42 23.80 -7.00
N PRO A 216 29.20 24.15 -7.44
CA PRO A 216 28.00 23.78 -6.70
C PRO A 216 27.84 22.28 -6.54
N SER A 217 27.64 21.82 -5.31
CA SER A 217 27.32 20.43 -5.01
C SER A 217 25.81 20.17 -5.14
N ARG A 218 25.42 18.89 -5.05
CA ARG A 218 24.02 18.44 -5.04
C ARG A 218 23.11 19.28 -4.15
N THR A 219 23.52 19.48 -2.89
CA THR A 219 22.73 20.20 -1.89
C THR A 219 22.69 21.71 -2.18
N ASP A 220 23.74 22.30 -2.76
CA ASP A 220 23.73 23.72 -3.16
C ASP A 220 22.72 24.00 -4.28
N VAL A 221 22.60 23.06 -5.21
CA VAL A 221 21.63 23.15 -6.31
C VAL A 221 20.22 23.02 -5.76
N LEU A 222 19.96 22.00 -4.93
CA LEU A 222 18.65 21.78 -4.31
C LEU A 222 18.21 22.96 -3.43
N ASP A 223 19.11 23.47 -2.58
CA ASP A 223 18.81 24.59 -1.69
C ASP A 223 18.63 25.92 -2.44
N GLY A 224 19.43 26.15 -3.49
CA GLY A 224 19.25 27.33 -4.34
C GLY A 224 17.95 27.29 -5.14
N LEU A 225 17.56 26.13 -5.65
CA LEU A 225 16.28 25.92 -6.34
C LEU A 225 15.09 26.10 -5.40
N VAL A 226 15.10 25.48 -4.21
CA VAL A 226 13.99 25.62 -3.27
C VAL A 226 13.85 27.06 -2.79
N SER A 227 14.97 27.74 -2.51
CA SER A 227 14.98 29.14 -2.07
C SER A 227 14.50 30.11 -3.14
N ALA A 228 14.71 29.79 -4.42
CA ALA A 228 14.27 30.64 -5.53
C ALA A 228 12.83 30.38 -5.99
N LEU A 229 12.39 29.11 -5.94
CA LEU A 229 11.16 28.66 -6.60
C LEU A 229 10.00 28.38 -5.63
N VAL A 230 10.27 28.28 -4.34
CA VAL A 230 9.24 28.05 -3.32
C VAL A 230 9.10 29.31 -2.48
N HIS A 231 7.92 29.93 -2.55
CA HIS A 231 7.60 31.16 -1.81
C HIS A 231 6.64 30.94 -0.65
N ASP A 232 6.05 29.74 -0.58
CA ASP A 232 5.17 29.33 0.51
C ASP A 232 5.98 28.78 1.68
N ASP A 233 5.37 28.81 2.87
CA ASP A 233 5.94 28.16 4.04
C ASP A 233 6.06 26.65 3.79
N LEU A 234 7.27 26.12 4.01
CA LEU A 234 7.50 24.68 4.03
C LEU A 234 7.18 24.17 5.44
N PRO A 235 6.06 23.44 5.64
CA PRO A 235 5.64 22.98 6.99
C PRO A 235 6.58 21.91 7.57
N GLN A 236 7.52 21.42 6.76
CA GLN A 236 8.45 20.35 7.07
C GLN A 236 9.80 20.65 6.39
N PRO A 237 10.90 20.13 6.95
CA PRO A 237 12.22 20.31 6.35
C PRO A 237 12.31 19.68 4.94
N PRO A 238 13.18 20.19 4.06
CA PRO A 238 13.39 19.59 2.74
C PRO A 238 13.78 18.11 2.84
N PRO A 239 13.31 17.23 1.92
CA PRO A 239 13.57 15.79 2.02
C PRO A 239 15.06 15.44 2.10
N TRP A 240 15.93 16.17 1.40
CA TRP A 240 17.38 15.94 1.37
C TRP A 240 18.12 16.34 2.65
N SER A 241 17.45 16.88 3.66
CA SER A 241 18.05 17.15 4.98
C SER A 241 18.15 15.88 5.84
N ARG A 242 17.42 14.80 5.51
CA ARG A 242 17.40 13.54 6.25
C ARG A 242 17.31 12.34 5.32
N ARG A 243 17.73 11.16 5.79
CA ARG A 243 17.47 9.90 5.09
C ARG A 243 16.03 9.42 5.30
N GLY A 244 15.51 8.70 4.30
CA GLY A 244 14.22 8.04 4.35
C GLY A 244 13.16 8.66 3.44
N PRO A 245 11.92 8.13 3.49
CA PRO A 245 10.90 8.48 2.53
C PRO A 245 10.49 9.96 2.59
N ILE A 246 10.10 10.47 1.42
CA ILE A 246 9.45 11.76 1.26
C ILE A 246 8.19 11.76 2.13
N ALA A 247 8.06 12.76 3.00
CA ALA A 247 6.91 12.85 3.90
C ALA A 247 5.63 13.20 3.12
N VAL A 248 4.50 12.68 3.60
CA VAL A 248 3.17 13.07 3.09
C VAL A 248 2.98 14.56 3.33
N GLY A 249 2.48 15.29 2.32
CA GLY A 249 2.34 16.75 2.38
C GLY A 249 3.59 17.54 1.97
N THR A 250 4.62 16.88 1.42
CA THR A 250 5.76 17.58 0.80
C THR A 250 5.29 18.48 -0.34
N HIS A 251 5.78 19.73 -0.36
CA HIS A 251 5.43 20.70 -1.39
C HIS A 251 5.62 20.13 -2.81
N PRO A 252 4.66 20.24 -3.74
CA PRO A 252 4.72 19.59 -5.05
C PRO A 252 5.97 19.94 -5.87
N ALA A 253 6.45 21.19 -5.81
CA ALA A 253 7.67 21.59 -6.49
C ALA A 253 8.92 20.86 -5.92
N VAL A 254 8.95 20.62 -4.62
CA VAL A 254 10.03 19.87 -3.94
C VAL A 254 9.98 18.40 -4.34
N VAL A 255 8.78 17.82 -4.49
CA VAL A 255 8.62 16.45 -5.02
C VAL A 255 9.19 16.34 -6.43
N GLU A 256 8.94 17.32 -7.30
CA GLU A 256 9.50 17.33 -8.66
C GLU A 256 11.02 17.58 -8.68
N MET A 257 11.56 18.38 -7.74
CA MET A 257 13.00 18.54 -7.56
C MET A 257 13.65 17.20 -7.20
N VAL A 258 13.14 16.52 -6.17
CA VAL A 258 13.64 15.22 -5.75
C VAL A 258 13.53 14.23 -6.91
N ALA A 259 12.38 14.16 -7.60
CA ALA A 259 12.21 13.25 -8.73
C ALA A 259 13.17 13.51 -9.90
N ALA A 260 13.55 14.77 -10.16
CA ALA A 260 14.59 15.09 -11.14
C ALA A 260 15.94 14.50 -10.73
N PHE A 261 16.31 14.74 -9.47
CA PHE A 261 17.55 14.29 -8.86
C PHE A 261 17.61 12.77 -8.71
N SER A 262 16.47 12.10 -8.50
CA SER A 262 16.37 10.64 -8.56
C SER A 262 16.71 10.14 -9.96
N GLY A 263 16.02 10.68 -10.97
CA GLY A 263 16.01 10.14 -12.33
C GLY A 263 15.16 8.87 -12.47
N ASP A 264 15.13 8.33 -13.68
CA ASP A 264 14.27 7.20 -14.07
C ASP A 264 15.01 6.08 -14.81
N ARG A 265 16.35 6.16 -14.90
CA ARG A 265 17.15 5.15 -15.59
C ARG A 265 17.02 3.79 -14.89
N VAL A 266 17.00 2.73 -15.70
CA VAL A 266 16.96 1.34 -15.24
C VAL A 266 18.14 0.59 -15.83
N GLY A 267 18.86 -0.13 -14.96
CA GLY A 267 19.95 -1.01 -15.37
C GLY A 267 19.46 -2.09 -16.32
N ARG A 268 20.31 -2.49 -17.26
CA ARG A 268 20.01 -3.54 -18.23
C ARG A 268 20.92 -4.73 -18.00
N LEU A 269 20.32 -5.91 -17.94
CA LEU A 269 21.07 -7.16 -17.92
C LEU A 269 21.46 -7.53 -19.36
N HIS A 270 22.56 -8.26 -19.50
CA HIS A 270 22.94 -8.85 -20.78
C HIS A 270 21.97 -10.00 -21.11
N GLU A 271 21.67 -10.24 -22.38
CA GLU A 271 20.70 -11.26 -22.80
C GLU A 271 21.07 -12.69 -22.33
N ALA A 272 22.38 -12.94 -22.18
CA ALA A 272 22.90 -14.21 -21.67
C ALA A 272 22.97 -14.31 -20.13
N THR A 273 22.53 -13.28 -19.39
CA THR A 273 22.50 -13.34 -17.92
C THR A 273 21.44 -14.37 -17.48
N PRO A 274 21.80 -15.37 -16.64
CA PRO A 274 20.83 -16.33 -16.11
C PRO A 274 19.71 -15.62 -15.35
N LEU A 275 18.47 -16.10 -15.55
CA LEU A 275 17.28 -15.57 -14.89
C LEU A 275 16.63 -16.67 -14.05
N PRO A 276 15.93 -16.31 -12.94
CA PRO A 276 15.19 -17.29 -12.16
C PRO A 276 14.16 -18.03 -13.02
N PRO A 277 13.88 -19.32 -12.72
CA PRO A 277 12.86 -20.09 -13.43
C PRO A 277 11.50 -19.40 -13.49
N LEU A 278 11.13 -18.66 -12.44
CA LEU A 278 9.88 -17.91 -12.36
C LEU A 278 9.73 -16.89 -13.51
N VAL A 279 10.80 -16.20 -13.90
CA VAL A 279 10.76 -15.20 -14.97
C VAL A 279 10.37 -15.86 -16.29
N VAL A 280 10.96 -17.02 -16.58
CA VAL A 280 10.67 -17.81 -17.78
C VAL A 280 9.25 -18.38 -17.72
N ALA A 281 8.83 -18.90 -16.57
CA ALA A 281 7.50 -19.45 -16.37
C ALA A 281 6.41 -18.39 -16.59
N VAL A 282 6.57 -17.20 -16.01
CA VAL A 282 5.62 -16.09 -16.16
C VAL A 282 5.56 -15.59 -17.61
N ALA A 283 6.71 -15.45 -18.29
CA ALA A 283 6.72 -15.06 -19.69
C ALA A 283 5.93 -16.05 -20.56
N GLY A 284 6.15 -17.36 -20.36
CA GLY A 284 5.41 -18.41 -21.07
C GLY A 284 3.92 -18.42 -20.76
N ASP A 285 3.53 -18.19 -19.50
CA ASP A 285 2.12 -18.08 -19.11
C ASP A 285 1.42 -16.86 -19.73
N LEU A 286 2.09 -15.70 -19.74
CA LEU A 286 1.55 -14.49 -20.35
C LEU A 286 1.33 -14.66 -21.86
N GLU A 287 2.31 -15.21 -22.59
CA GLU A 287 2.19 -15.47 -24.03
C GLU A 287 1.08 -16.49 -24.32
N ARG A 288 1.09 -17.63 -23.61
CA ARG A 288 0.08 -18.69 -23.77
C ARG A 288 -1.34 -18.20 -23.53
N LEU A 289 -1.52 -17.32 -22.54
CA LEU A 289 -2.82 -16.76 -22.17
C LEU A 289 -3.19 -15.49 -22.95
N LYS A 290 -2.30 -14.99 -23.83
CA LYS A 290 -2.44 -13.74 -24.56
C LYS A 290 -2.63 -12.53 -23.64
N LEU A 291 -1.81 -12.46 -22.59
CA LEU A 291 -1.72 -11.36 -21.60
C LEU A 291 -0.41 -10.57 -21.76
N ASP A 292 0.34 -10.83 -22.83
CA ASP A 292 1.60 -10.21 -23.22
C ASP A 292 1.42 -8.95 -24.08
N HIS A 293 0.34 -8.19 -23.83
CA HIS A 293 0.02 -6.95 -24.54
C HIS A 293 -0.33 -5.81 -23.59
N GLU A 294 -0.30 -4.58 -24.10
CA GLU A 294 -0.83 -3.40 -23.41
C GLU A 294 -2.32 -3.25 -23.69
N GLY A 295 -3.09 -2.78 -22.70
CA GLY A 295 -4.50 -2.45 -22.85
C GLY A 295 -5.43 -3.10 -21.85
N GLY A 296 -6.73 -2.85 -22.03
CA GLY A 296 -7.78 -3.38 -21.17
C GLY A 296 -8.09 -4.85 -21.48
N VAL A 297 -8.31 -5.65 -20.43
CA VAL A 297 -8.72 -7.06 -20.52
C VAL A 297 -10.03 -7.23 -19.76
N GLY A 298 -11.07 -7.65 -20.47
CA GLY A 298 -12.35 -8.07 -19.88
C GLY A 298 -12.43 -9.59 -19.85
N LEU A 299 -12.84 -10.16 -18.72
CA LEU A 299 -12.88 -11.61 -18.48
C LEU A 299 -14.28 -12.00 -18.02
N ASP A 300 -14.83 -13.05 -18.62
CA ASP A 300 -16.02 -13.76 -18.10
C ASP A 300 -15.54 -14.94 -17.26
N LEU A 301 -15.69 -14.86 -15.94
CA LEU A 301 -15.19 -15.87 -15.01
C LEU A 301 -15.88 -17.23 -15.16
N THR A 302 -17.01 -17.30 -15.89
CA THR A 302 -17.67 -18.58 -16.19
C THR A 302 -16.99 -19.35 -17.33
N VAL A 303 -16.12 -18.69 -18.10
CA VAL A 303 -15.35 -19.30 -19.18
C VAL A 303 -14.02 -19.84 -18.63
N PRO A 304 -13.69 -21.14 -18.80
CA PRO A 304 -12.50 -21.73 -18.18
C PRO A 304 -11.17 -21.04 -18.53
N LEU A 305 -11.02 -20.55 -19.76
CA LEU A 305 -9.82 -19.82 -20.19
C LEU A 305 -9.71 -18.45 -19.52
N ASP A 306 -10.82 -17.74 -19.37
CA ASP A 306 -10.84 -16.42 -18.73
C ASP A 306 -10.68 -16.53 -17.21
N LEU A 307 -11.18 -17.61 -16.61
CA LEU A 307 -10.87 -17.96 -15.22
C LEU A 307 -9.37 -18.24 -15.02
N GLU A 308 -8.72 -18.91 -15.96
CA GLU A 308 -7.26 -19.13 -15.92
C GLU A 308 -6.49 -17.80 -16.03
N ARG A 309 -6.91 -16.92 -16.95
CA ARG A 309 -6.35 -15.56 -17.06
C ARG A 309 -6.51 -14.76 -15.77
N SER A 310 -7.71 -14.77 -15.18
CA SER A 310 -8.01 -14.09 -13.91
C SER A 310 -7.06 -14.59 -12.81
N ARG A 311 -6.91 -15.91 -12.65
CA ARG A 311 -5.99 -16.51 -11.68
C ARG A 311 -4.54 -16.08 -11.90
N THR A 312 -4.06 -16.07 -13.14
CA THR A 312 -2.70 -15.61 -13.47
C THR A 312 -2.50 -14.15 -13.10
N LEU A 313 -3.45 -13.27 -13.43
CA LEU A 313 -3.40 -11.85 -13.09
C LEU A 313 -3.45 -11.62 -11.57
N HIS A 314 -4.28 -12.38 -10.85
CA HIS A 314 -4.31 -12.35 -9.39
C HIS A 314 -3.02 -12.80 -8.74
N ARG A 315 -2.37 -13.86 -9.26
CA ARG A 315 -1.08 -14.33 -8.76
C ARG A 315 0.01 -13.27 -8.94
N LEU A 316 0.04 -12.59 -10.09
CA LEU A 316 0.96 -11.48 -10.33
C LEU A 316 0.68 -10.30 -9.39
N ARG A 317 -0.61 -9.98 -9.16
CA ARG A 317 -1.04 -8.93 -8.23
C ARG A 317 -0.63 -9.22 -6.78
N VAL A 318 -0.83 -10.45 -6.27
CA VAL A 318 -0.45 -10.78 -4.87
C VAL A 318 1.06 -10.85 -4.68
N LEU A 319 1.83 -11.13 -5.73
CA LEU A 319 3.28 -11.03 -5.75
C LEU A 319 3.78 -9.57 -5.90
N GLY A 320 2.90 -8.59 -6.07
CA GLY A 320 3.28 -7.19 -6.25
C GLY A 320 3.97 -6.90 -7.59
N VAL A 321 3.78 -7.74 -8.61
CA VAL A 321 4.39 -7.53 -9.93
C VAL A 321 3.68 -6.35 -10.63
N PRO A 322 4.41 -5.30 -11.04
CA PRO A 322 3.79 -4.11 -11.60
C PRO A 322 3.29 -4.31 -13.05
N GLY A 323 2.30 -3.51 -13.42
CA GLY A 323 1.71 -3.48 -14.76
C GLY A 323 0.45 -4.33 -14.92
N PHE A 324 -0.14 -4.80 -13.81
CA PHE A 324 -1.37 -5.58 -13.77
C PHE A 324 -2.36 -4.94 -12.79
N GLU A 325 -3.16 -3.98 -13.28
CA GLU A 325 -4.11 -3.25 -12.46
C GLU A 325 -5.52 -3.80 -12.62
N ARG A 326 -6.22 -4.04 -11.51
CA ARG A 326 -7.60 -4.50 -11.52
C ARG A 326 -8.54 -3.30 -11.41
N LEU A 327 -9.38 -3.12 -12.43
CA LEU A 327 -10.35 -2.02 -12.49
C LEU A 327 -11.69 -2.40 -11.82
N SER A 328 -12.15 -3.63 -12.00
CA SER A 328 -13.41 -4.11 -11.41
C SER A 328 -13.48 -5.63 -11.35
N GLY A 329 -14.31 -6.19 -10.46
CA GLY A 329 -14.65 -7.60 -10.41
C GLY A 329 -15.22 -8.01 -9.05
N PRO A 330 -15.27 -9.32 -8.73
CA PRO A 330 -15.73 -9.83 -7.43
C PRO A 330 -15.15 -9.08 -6.21
N SER A 331 -16.00 -8.63 -5.30
CA SER A 331 -15.60 -8.00 -4.04
C SER A 331 -16.45 -8.55 -2.89
N GLY A 332 -15.86 -9.39 -2.04
CA GLY A 332 -16.49 -9.83 -0.79
C GLY A 332 -17.70 -10.77 -0.94
N GLY A 333 -17.96 -11.29 -2.15
CA GLY A 333 -18.88 -12.40 -2.40
C GLY A 333 -20.36 -12.20 -2.07
N ALA A 334 -20.86 -10.98 -1.82
CA ALA A 334 -22.29 -10.76 -1.53
C ALA A 334 -23.19 -10.97 -2.77
N ASP A 335 -22.80 -10.38 -3.90
CA ASP A 335 -23.40 -10.59 -5.22
C ASP A 335 -22.38 -11.26 -6.16
N PRO A 336 -22.81 -12.26 -6.97
CA PRO A 336 -21.92 -12.91 -7.92
C PRO A 336 -21.61 -11.96 -9.07
N VAL A 337 -20.51 -11.21 -8.94
CA VAL A 337 -19.90 -10.48 -10.05
C VAL A 337 -19.16 -11.51 -10.89
N LEU A 338 -19.67 -11.81 -12.07
CA LEU A 338 -19.11 -12.83 -12.96
C LEU A 338 -18.10 -12.27 -13.95
N ASP A 339 -18.04 -10.95 -14.11
CA ASP A 339 -17.12 -10.27 -15.00
C ASP A 339 -15.96 -9.63 -14.23
N GLU A 340 -14.79 -9.61 -14.84
CA GLU A 340 -13.62 -8.92 -14.31
C GLU A 340 -12.98 -8.01 -15.38
N ARG A 341 -12.44 -6.87 -14.96
CA ARG A 341 -11.75 -5.93 -15.85
C ARG A 341 -10.39 -5.57 -15.29
N TRP A 342 -9.39 -5.63 -16.16
CA TRP A 342 -8.00 -5.31 -15.87
C TRP A 342 -7.44 -4.31 -16.87
N GLN A 343 -6.42 -3.58 -16.45
CA GLN A 343 -5.57 -2.74 -17.28
C GLN A 343 -4.14 -3.27 -17.23
N LEU A 344 -3.61 -3.62 -18.41
CA LEU A 344 -2.24 -4.08 -18.56
C LEU A 344 -1.37 -2.95 -19.08
N THR A 345 -0.27 -2.66 -18.38
CA THR A 345 0.69 -1.60 -18.75
C THR A 345 2.12 -2.11 -18.70
N PRO A 346 2.98 -1.74 -19.67
CA PRO A 346 4.41 -2.00 -19.58
C PRO A 346 5.00 -1.36 -18.31
N SER A 347 6.01 -2.01 -17.73
CA SER A 347 6.73 -1.47 -16.58
C SER A 347 8.17 -1.95 -16.58
N ASP A 348 9.11 -1.01 -16.49
CA ASP A 348 10.55 -1.31 -16.34
C ASP A 348 10.87 -1.98 -14.99
N HIS A 349 9.91 -1.94 -14.05
CA HIS A 349 10.03 -2.58 -12.74
C HIS A 349 9.50 -4.02 -12.72
N ARG A 350 8.94 -4.51 -13.83
CA ARG A 350 8.38 -5.87 -13.91
C ARG A 350 9.45 -6.95 -13.76
N LEU A 351 10.54 -6.86 -14.52
CA LEU A 351 11.63 -7.84 -14.46
C LEU A 351 12.30 -7.89 -13.06
N PRO A 352 12.68 -6.76 -12.44
CA PRO A 352 13.19 -6.77 -11.06
C PRO A 352 12.24 -7.44 -10.06
N ALA A 353 10.94 -7.11 -10.10
CA ALA A 353 9.95 -7.68 -9.19
C ALA A 353 9.79 -9.20 -9.40
N LEU A 354 9.86 -9.68 -10.64
CA LEU A 354 9.81 -11.12 -10.94
C LEU A 354 11.08 -11.86 -10.47
N ILE A 355 12.25 -11.24 -10.57
CA ILE A 355 13.49 -11.86 -10.10
C ILE A 355 13.45 -12.03 -8.57
N GLU A 356 12.96 -11.02 -7.86
CA GLU A 356 12.76 -11.07 -6.41
C GLU A 356 11.70 -12.06 -5.98
N ALA A 357 10.56 -12.09 -6.69
CA ALA A 357 9.52 -13.08 -6.45
C ALA A 357 10.01 -14.52 -6.69
N GLY A 358 11.13 -14.71 -7.42
CA GLY A 358 11.80 -15.99 -7.58
C GLY A 358 12.27 -16.61 -6.25
N ALA A 359 12.47 -15.80 -5.20
CA ALA A 359 12.78 -16.30 -3.85
C ALA A 359 11.63 -17.14 -3.25
N TYR A 360 10.39 -16.92 -3.72
CA TYR A 360 9.21 -17.65 -3.25
C TYR A 360 8.97 -18.98 -3.98
N GLY A 361 9.55 -19.18 -5.16
CA GLY A 361 9.31 -20.38 -5.95
C GLY A 361 9.72 -20.27 -7.42
N ALA A 362 9.70 -21.41 -8.10
CA ALA A 362 10.05 -21.53 -9.51
C ALA A 362 8.86 -21.32 -10.47
N THR A 363 7.63 -21.40 -9.97
CA THR A 363 6.40 -21.27 -10.77
C THR A 363 5.49 -20.20 -10.18
N LEU A 364 4.67 -19.56 -11.01
CA LEU A 364 3.77 -18.50 -10.56
C LEU A 364 2.78 -18.96 -9.47
N PRO A 365 2.15 -20.15 -9.55
CA PRO A 365 1.31 -20.67 -8.46
C PRO A 365 2.07 -20.87 -7.14
N ASP A 366 3.27 -21.48 -7.19
CA ASP A 366 4.05 -21.79 -5.99
C ASP A 366 4.54 -20.50 -5.31
N SER A 367 5.06 -19.56 -6.10
CA SER A 367 5.54 -18.27 -5.60
C SER A 367 4.40 -17.47 -4.96
N ALA A 368 3.22 -17.41 -5.60
CA ALA A 368 2.06 -16.73 -5.02
C ALA A 368 1.62 -17.41 -3.71
N ALA A 369 1.59 -18.74 -3.65
CA ALA A 369 1.24 -19.47 -2.44
C ALA A 369 2.22 -19.20 -1.29
N ALA A 370 3.52 -19.24 -1.55
CA ALA A 370 4.56 -18.99 -0.56
C ALA A 370 4.53 -17.53 -0.04
N ALA A 371 4.42 -16.55 -0.95
CA ALA A 371 4.33 -15.14 -0.58
C ALA A 371 3.09 -14.83 0.28
N MET A 372 1.95 -15.43 -0.06
CA MET A 372 0.75 -15.25 0.74
C MET A 372 0.83 -16.00 2.09
N ARG A 373 1.51 -17.16 2.15
CA ARG A 373 1.73 -17.92 3.39
C ARG A 373 2.56 -17.16 4.41
N GLU A 374 3.58 -16.43 3.96
CA GLU A 374 4.40 -15.58 4.80
C GLU A 374 3.59 -14.49 5.54
N ARG A 375 2.41 -14.12 5.01
CA ARG A 375 1.52 -13.11 5.60
C ARG A 375 0.56 -13.64 6.67
N ILE A 376 0.48 -14.96 6.89
CA ILE A 376 -0.41 -15.54 7.92
C ILE A 376 0.04 -15.22 9.35
N PRO A 377 1.32 -15.43 9.73
CA PRO A 377 1.73 -15.29 11.12
C PRO A 377 1.48 -13.88 11.64
N GLY A 378 0.74 -13.77 12.75
CA GLY A 378 0.42 -12.47 13.38
C GLY A 378 -0.71 -11.67 12.73
N ALA A 379 -1.31 -12.15 11.64
CA ALA A 379 -2.41 -11.45 10.96
C ALA A 379 -3.71 -11.43 11.78
N GLY A 380 -4.46 -10.32 11.69
CA GLY A 380 -5.79 -10.20 12.29
C GLY A 380 -6.85 -11.00 11.52
N ILE A 381 -8.04 -11.20 12.11
CA ILE A 381 -9.10 -11.99 11.47
C ILE A 381 -9.57 -11.40 10.12
N ALA A 382 -9.57 -10.06 9.99
CA ALA A 382 -9.94 -9.37 8.76
C ALA A 382 -8.89 -9.58 7.64
N ASP A 383 -7.60 -9.56 8.01
CA ASP A 383 -6.49 -9.82 7.08
C ASP A 383 -6.51 -11.27 6.62
N LEU A 384 -6.71 -12.21 7.55
CA LEU A 384 -6.80 -13.62 7.23
C LEU A 384 -8.03 -13.93 6.34
N ALA A 385 -9.17 -13.27 6.54
CA ALA A 385 -10.31 -13.39 5.63
C ALA A 385 -9.99 -12.84 4.23
N SER A 386 -9.25 -11.74 4.16
CA SER A 386 -8.79 -11.17 2.89
C SER A 386 -7.80 -12.11 2.17
N LEU A 387 -6.87 -12.72 2.90
CA LEU A 387 -5.95 -13.75 2.38
C LEU A 387 -6.70 -14.99 1.88
N LEU A 388 -7.75 -15.43 2.59
CA LEU A 388 -8.61 -16.52 2.15
C LEU A 388 -9.30 -16.20 0.81
N PHE A 389 -9.83 -14.98 0.67
CA PHE A 389 -10.46 -14.53 -0.57
C PHE A 389 -9.45 -14.43 -1.72
N ASP A 390 -8.28 -13.84 -1.47
CA ASP A 390 -7.19 -13.79 -2.45
C ASP A 390 -6.70 -15.19 -2.85
N GLY A 391 -6.74 -16.17 -1.92
CA GLY A 391 -6.40 -17.56 -2.20
C GLY A 391 -7.37 -18.19 -3.18
N ALA A 392 -8.68 -17.94 -3.00
CA ALA A 392 -9.71 -18.38 -3.94
C ALA A 392 -9.52 -17.75 -5.33
N LEU A 393 -9.28 -16.42 -5.40
CA LEU A 393 -9.01 -15.70 -6.65
C LEU A 393 -7.74 -16.21 -7.36
N CYS A 394 -6.70 -16.56 -6.62
CA CYS A 394 -5.47 -17.15 -7.17
C CYS A 394 -5.61 -18.65 -7.52
N GLY A 395 -6.72 -19.30 -7.11
CA GLY A 395 -6.90 -20.75 -7.23
C GLY A 395 -5.87 -21.55 -6.43
N ILE A 396 -5.61 -21.15 -5.18
CA ILE A 396 -4.68 -21.80 -4.26
C ILE A 396 -5.47 -22.37 -3.08
N ASP A 397 -5.40 -23.69 -2.90
CA ASP A 397 -6.16 -24.45 -1.89
C ASP A 397 -5.29 -25.16 -0.83
N SER A 398 -3.98 -25.25 -1.07
CA SER A 398 -3.01 -26.05 -0.29
C SER A 398 -2.89 -25.71 1.20
N TRP A 399 -3.43 -24.57 1.62
CA TRP A 399 -3.24 -23.95 2.94
C TRP A 399 -4.55 -23.39 3.50
N THR A 400 -5.68 -23.62 2.81
CA THR A 400 -7.03 -23.30 3.31
C THR A 400 -7.31 -23.85 4.71
N PRO A 401 -6.89 -25.09 5.07
CA PRO A 401 -7.11 -25.62 6.42
C PRO A 401 -6.37 -24.83 7.52
N GLU A 402 -5.16 -24.33 7.25
CA GLU A 402 -4.36 -23.56 8.21
C GLU A 402 -5.01 -22.20 8.49
N ILE A 403 -5.36 -21.47 7.41
CA ILE A 403 -6.09 -20.20 7.51
C ILE A 403 -7.43 -20.41 8.21
N ALA A 404 -8.14 -21.48 7.85
CA ALA A 404 -9.43 -21.81 8.44
C ALA A 404 -9.35 -22.03 9.96
N SER A 405 -8.34 -22.78 10.41
CA SER A 405 -8.11 -23.01 11.84
C SER A 405 -7.81 -21.69 12.58
N SER A 406 -6.93 -20.86 12.02
CA SER A 406 -6.59 -19.54 12.57
C SER A 406 -7.79 -18.59 12.60
N LEU A 407 -8.62 -18.58 11.54
CA LEU A 407 -9.87 -17.83 11.48
C LEU A 407 -10.83 -18.27 12.57
N ALA A 408 -11.07 -19.57 12.71
CA ALA A 408 -12.00 -20.11 13.70
C ALA A 408 -11.58 -19.72 15.13
N ALA A 409 -10.28 -19.84 15.45
CA ALA A 409 -9.72 -19.43 16.74
C ALA A 409 -9.79 -17.91 16.97
N GLY A 410 -9.63 -17.12 15.90
CA GLY A 410 -9.76 -15.67 15.93
C GLY A 410 -11.20 -15.20 16.14
N ILE A 411 -12.15 -15.75 15.37
CA ILE A 411 -13.59 -15.47 15.46
C ILE A 411 -14.10 -15.72 16.89
N ALA A 412 -13.70 -16.84 17.51
CA ALA A 412 -14.11 -17.19 18.86
C ALA A 412 -13.69 -16.15 19.92
N ARG A 413 -12.57 -15.43 19.68
CA ARG A 413 -12.01 -14.44 20.61
C ARG A 413 -12.34 -12.99 20.21
N ALA A 414 -12.93 -12.77 19.04
CA ALA A 414 -13.19 -11.44 18.53
C ALA A 414 -14.09 -10.64 19.49
N GLY A 415 -13.70 -9.39 19.76
CA GLY A 415 -14.48 -8.43 20.56
C GLY A 415 -15.13 -7.33 19.73
N GLU A 416 -14.75 -7.19 18.46
CA GLU A 416 -15.16 -6.10 17.58
C GLU A 416 -16.10 -6.63 16.49
N LEU A 417 -17.22 -5.93 16.29
CA LEU A 417 -18.28 -6.35 15.37
C LEU A 417 -17.89 -6.13 13.90
N ASP A 418 -17.09 -5.11 13.60
CA ASP A 418 -16.67 -4.77 12.24
C ASP A 418 -15.78 -5.85 11.62
N ALA A 419 -14.74 -6.29 12.33
CA ALA A 419 -13.84 -7.35 11.90
C ALA A 419 -14.58 -8.67 11.70
N LEU A 420 -15.51 -9.00 12.60
CA LEU A 420 -16.39 -10.17 12.45
C LEU A 420 -17.31 -10.05 11.23
N GLY A 421 -17.87 -8.87 11.00
CA GLY A 421 -18.70 -8.59 9.83
C GLY A 421 -17.97 -8.82 8.51
N GLN A 422 -16.72 -8.35 8.41
CA GLN A 422 -15.88 -8.55 7.23
C GLN A 422 -15.55 -10.03 7.00
N VAL A 423 -15.19 -10.75 8.07
CA VAL A 423 -14.97 -12.20 8.01
C VAL A 423 -16.23 -12.92 7.57
N LEU A 424 -17.37 -12.60 8.18
CA LEU A 424 -18.65 -13.26 7.89
C LEU A 424 -19.10 -13.01 6.46
N ALA A 425 -19.02 -11.76 5.96
CA ALA A 425 -19.34 -11.44 4.57
C ALA A 425 -18.48 -12.25 3.59
N THR A 426 -17.17 -12.32 3.85
CA THR A 426 -16.23 -13.04 2.99
C THR A 426 -16.49 -14.54 2.99
N VAL A 427 -16.57 -15.15 4.17
CA VAL A 427 -16.76 -16.60 4.32
C VAL A 427 -18.15 -17.03 3.84
N LEU A 428 -19.19 -16.23 4.10
CA LEU A 428 -20.53 -16.49 3.58
C LEU A 428 -20.57 -16.39 2.06
N GLY A 429 -19.90 -15.38 1.48
CA GLY A 429 -19.83 -15.20 0.03
C GLY A 429 -19.17 -16.39 -0.66
N LEU A 430 -18.02 -16.84 -0.13
CA LEU A 430 -17.34 -18.07 -0.59
C LEU A 430 -18.24 -19.30 -0.41
N TRP A 431 -18.86 -19.48 0.76
CA TRP A 431 -19.73 -20.64 1.01
C TRP A 431 -21.00 -20.66 0.13
N ARG A 432 -21.59 -19.50 -0.19
CA ARG A 432 -22.88 -19.41 -0.87
C ARG A 432 -22.76 -19.39 -2.39
N HIS A 433 -21.87 -18.55 -2.90
CA HIS A 433 -21.91 -18.14 -4.31
C HIS A 433 -20.72 -18.62 -5.12
N ASP A 434 -19.73 -19.21 -4.47
CA ASP A 434 -18.53 -19.63 -5.16
C ASP A 434 -18.68 -20.96 -5.91
N ARG A 435 -19.36 -20.89 -7.05
CA ARG A 435 -19.33 -21.96 -8.06
C ARG A 435 -18.09 -21.91 -8.94
N LEU A 436 -17.30 -20.83 -8.87
CA LEU A 436 -16.17 -20.54 -9.76
C LEU A 436 -14.84 -21.11 -9.22
N PHE A 437 -14.63 -21.03 -7.91
CA PHE A 437 -13.47 -21.58 -7.20
C PHE A 437 -13.80 -22.86 -6.41
N GLY A 438 -15.06 -23.32 -6.48
CA GLY A 438 -15.47 -24.64 -5.98
C GLY A 438 -15.63 -24.72 -4.47
N THR A 439 -15.74 -23.59 -3.78
CA THR A 439 -15.88 -23.55 -2.31
C THR A 439 -17.33 -23.48 -1.82
N ALA A 440 -18.30 -23.42 -2.73
CA ALA A 440 -19.72 -23.45 -2.41
C ALA A 440 -20.08 -24.69 -1.56
N GLY A 441 -20.75 -24.45 -0.43
CA GLY A 441 -21.14 -25.50 0.51
C GLY A 441 -19.98 -26.13 1.29
N SER A 442 -18.77 -25.56 1.25
CA SER A 442 -17.60 -26.14 1.90
C SER A 442 -17.82 -26.39 3.40
N PRO A 443 -17.53 -27.61 3.90
CA PRO A 443 -17.66 -27.94 5.32
C PRO A 443 -16.65 -27.19 6.19
N VAL A 444 -15.58 -26.65 5.58
CA VAL A 444 -14.57 -25.85 6.28
C VAL A 444 -15.16 -24.52 6.74
N PHE A 445 -16.01 -23.90 5.94
CA PHE A 445 -16.58 -22.57 6.22
C PHE A 445 -17.80 -22.60 7.14
N ALA A 446 -18.55 -23.70 7.14
CA ALA A 446 -19.77 -23.84 7.93
C ALA A 446 -19.57 -23.52 9.44
N PRO A 447 -18.57 -24.08 10.15
CA PRO A 447 -18.33 -23.75 11.56
C PRO A 447 -17.98 -22.27 11.81
N MET A 448 -17.28 -21.63 10.87
CA MET A 448 -16.92 -20.21 10.98
C MET A 448 -18.16 -19.33 10.85
N ILE A 449 -19.04 -19.63 9.90
CA ILE A 449 -20.29 -18.89 9.71
C ILE A 449 -21.14 -18.99 10.98
N VAL A 450 -21.31 -20.21 11.51
CA VAL A 450 -22.09 -20.44 12.75
C VAL A 450 -21.50 -19.66 13.92
N THR A 451 -20.20 -19.78 14.16
CA THR A 451 -19.54 -19.12 15.29
C THR A 451 -19.56 -17.59 15.13
N ALA A 452 -19.32 -17.08 13.92
CA ALA A 452 -19.33 -15.64 13.64
C ALA A 452 -20.73 -15.03 13.80
N VAL A 453 -21.80 -15.73 13.39
CA VAL A 453 -23.18 -15.29 13.63
C VAL A 453 -23.47 -15.24 15.13
N GLN A 454 -23.17 -16.31 15.88
CA GLN A 454 -23.39 -16.36 17.33
C GLN A 454 -22.63 -15.24 18.05
N ARG A 455 -21.36 -15.03 17.68
CA ARG A 455 -20.53 -13.98 18.26
C ARG A 455 -21.03 -12.58 17.92
N SER A 456 -21.44 -12.36 16.67
CA SER A 456 -22.00 -11.09 16.21
C SER A 456 -23.27 -10.74 16.99
N LEU A 457 -24.20 -11.69 17.14
CA LEU A 457 -25.43 -11.48 17.92
C LEU A 457 -25.13 -11.13 19.39
N TRP A 458 -24.18 -11.82 20.02
CA TRP A 458 -23.77 -11.52 21.39
C TRP A 458 -23.17 -10.11 21.53
N ILE A 459 -22.28 -9.71 20.61
CA ILE A 459 -21.67 -8.36 20.63
C ILE A 459 -22.74 -7.30 20.38
N MET A 460 -23.60 -7.48 19.36
CA MET A 460 -24.69 -6.56 19.04
C MET A 460 -25.58 -6.28 20.26
N GLU A 461 -25.93 -7.32 21.02
CA GLU A 461 -26.72 -7.18 22.25
C GLU A 461 -25.98 -6.45 23.37
N GLY A 462 -24.65 -6.47 23.38
CA GLY A 462 -23.80 -5.80 24.37
C GLY A 462 -23.47 -4.34 24.07
N ILE A 463 -23.63 -3.87 22.82
CA ILE A 463 -23.30 -2.49 22.43
C ILE A 463 -24.24 -1.50 23.13
N ARG A 464 -23.66 -0.45 23.71
CA ARG A 464 -24.35 0.69 24.32
C ARG A 464 -23.72 1.98 23.80
N GLY A 465 -24.54 3.01 23.58
CA GLY A 465 -24.09 4.31 23.09
C GLY A 465 -25.25 5.25 22.79
N GLY A 466 -25.01 6.55 22.97
CA GLY A 466 -25.98 7.60 22.65
C GLY A 466 -26.03 7.94 21.15
N PRO A 467 -26.75 9.01 20.78
CA PRO A 467 -26.79 9.52 19.41
C PRO A 467 -25.39 9.87 18.90
N ALA A 468 -24.95 9.20 17.85
CA ALA A 468 -23.71 9.43 17.14
C ALA A 468 -23.94 9.13 15.64
N PRO A 469 -23.13 9.72 14.72
CA PRO A 469 -23.23 9.44 13.31
C PRO A 469 -23.20 7.93 13.01
N ALA A 470 -24.03 7.47 12.08
CA ALA A 470 -24.12 6.07 11.71
C ALA A 470 -22.75 5.52 11.28
N GLU A 471 -22.38 4.33 11.77
CA GLU A 471 -21.09 3.71 11.49
C GLU A 471 -21.18 2.66 10.38
N PRO A 472 -20.67 2.93 9.16
CA PRO A 472 -20.89 2.04 8.01
C PRO A 472 -20.29 0.65 8.18
N ARG A 473 -19.22 0.50 8.97
CA ARG A 473 -18.59 -0.80 9.25
C ARG A 473 -19.47 -1.69 10.13
N ARG A 474 -20.06 -1.12 11.18
CA ARG A 474 -21.04 -1.79 12.05
C ARG A 474 -22.27 -2.21 11.24
N LEU A 475 -22.82 -1.32 10.41
CA LEU A 475 -23.99 -1.62 9.60
C LEU A 475 -23.74 -2.76 8.60
N ARG A 476 -22.57 -2.78 7.94
CA ARG A 476 -22.15 -3.90 7.09
C ARG A 476 -22.05 -5.21 7.85
N ALA A 477 -21.58 -5.19 9.10
CA ALA A 477 -21.52 -6.39 9.93
C ALA A 477 -22.91 -6.95 10.29
N VAL A 478 -23.86 -6.08 10.63
CA VAL A 478 -25.25 -6.48 10.89
C VAL A 478 -25.90 -7.05 9.62
N ALA A 479 -25.65 -6.43 8.46
CA ALA A 479 -26.11 -6.94 7.17
C ALA A 479 -25.52 -8.33 6.85
N ALA A 480 -24.21 -8.53 7.04
CA ALA A 480 -23.57 -9.84 6.85
C ALA A 480 -24.13 -10.92 7.79
N CYS A 481 -24.43 -10.55 9.05
CA CYS A 481 -25.08 -11.43 10.00
C CYS A 481 -26.51 -11.81 9.55
N ARG A 482 -27.28 -10.82 9.08
CA ARG A 482 -28.63 -11.02 8.53
C ARG A 482 -28.58 -11.95 7.32
N ASP A 483 -27.67 -11.70 6.40
CA ASP A 483 -27.50 -12.48 5.17
C ASP A 483 -27.12 -13.93 5.49
N ALA A 484 -26.26 -14.15 6.49
CA ALA A 484 -25.90 -15.49 6.95
C ALA A 484 -27.12 -16.25 7.50
N VAL A 485 -27.93 -15.61 8.36
CA VAL A 485 -29.16 -16.23 8.89
C VAL A 485 -30.18 -16.49 7.77
N LEU A 486 -30.33 -15.55 6.83
CA LEU A 486 -31.28 -15.66 5.73
C LEU A 486 -30.90 -16.78 4.74
N HIS A 487 -29.63 -16.85 4.35
CA HIS A 487 -29.18 -17.67 3.23
C HIS A 487 -28.49 -18.97 3.62
N ALA A 488 -27.76 -18.99 4.75
CA ALA A 488 -27.10 -20.18 5.25
C ALA A 488 -27.87 -20.85 6.39
N GLY A 489 -28.83 -20.16 7.00
CA GLY A 489 -29.57 -20.64 8.18
C GLY A 489 -30.20 -22.02 8.02
N PRO A 490 -31.01 -22.29 6.96
CA PRO A 490 -31.62 -23.60 6.76
C PRO A 490 -30.60 -24.73 6.57
N ALA A 491 -29.47 -24.46 5.91
CA ALA A 491 -28.45 -25.47 5.59
C ALA A 491 -27.51 -25.74 6.77
N LEU A 492 -27.19 -24.71 7.55
CA LEU A 492 -26.23 -24.79 8.67
C LEU A 492 -26.90 -24.93 10.04
N GLY A 493 -28.24 -24.91 10.10
CA GLY A 493 -28.99 -25.00 11.35
C GLY A 493 -28.84 -23.77 12.24
N LEU A 494 -28.71 -22.57 11.68
CA LEU A 494 -28.67 -21.34 12.48
C LEU A 494 -30.02 -21.11 13.17
N ASP A 495 -29.97 -20.82 14.48
CA ASP A 495 -31.16 -20.55 15.29
C ASP A 495 -31.77 -19.18 14.96
N ARG A 496 -32.58 -19.16 13.91
CA ARG A 496 -33.32 -17.98 13.44
C ARG A 496 -34.22 -17.38 14.53
N PRO A 497 -35.01 -18.15 15.31
CA PRO A 497 -35.75 -17.61 16.46
C PRO A 497 -34.87 -16.83 17.44
N SER A 498 -33.72 -17.37 17.85
CA SER A 498 -32.81 -16.66 18.75
C SER A 498 -32.23 -15.39 18.12
N ALA A 499 -31.87 -15.43 16.84
CA ALA A 499 -31.38 -14.24 16.11
C ALA A 499 -32.44 -13.13 16.05
N LEU A 500 -33.69 -13.48 15.76
CA LEU A 500 -34.83 -12.54 15.77
C LEU A 500 -35.06 -11.96 17.17
N ALA A 501 -35.00 -12.80 18.22
CA ALA A 501 -35.17 -12.34 19.59
C ALA A 501 -34.06 -11.35 20.02
N VAL A 502 -32.81 -11.58 19.60
CA VAL A 502 -31.70 -10.63 19.83
C VAL A 502 -31.96 -9.32 19.08
N ALA A 503 -32.30 -9.38 17.79
CA ALA A 503 -32.58 -8.21 16.98
C ALA A 503 -33.72 -7.36 17.57
N ALA A 504 -34.80 -8.00 18.03
CA ALA A 504 -35.91 -7.32 18.70
C ALA A 504 -35.48 -6.62 19.99
N ARG A 505 -34.66 -7.27 20.83
CA ARG A 505 -34.11 -6.65 22.06
C ARG A 505 -33.21 -5.46 21.74
N VAL A 506 -32.35 -5.57 20.73
CA VAL A 506 -31.47 -4.48 20.29
C VAL A 506 -32.28 -3.30 19.74
N ALA A 507 -33.26 -3.54 18.88
CA ALA A 507 -34.11 -2.50 18.31
C ALA A 507 -34.90 -1.73 19.38
N ALA A 508 -35.35 -2.43 20.43
CA ALA A 508 -36.09 -1.87 21.56
C ALA A 508 -35.21 -1.22 22.65
N ASN A 509 -33.89 -1.45 22.64
CA ASN A 509 -32.99 -0.94 23.67
C ASN A 509 -32.66 0.55 23.43
N ALA A 510 -33.16 1.43 24.30
CA ALA A 510 -32.93 2.88 24.20
C ALA A 510 -31.46 3.28 24.43
N ASP A 511 -30.67 2.43 25.11
CA ASP A 511 -29.24 2.66 25.34
C ASP A 511 -28.37 2.17 24.18
N ALA A 512 -28.96 1.58 23.14
CA ALA A 512 -28.23 1.20 21.92
C ALA A 512 -28.19 2.37 20.92
N PRO A 513 -27.09 2.53 20.15
CA PRO A 513 -26.97 3.56 19.13
C PRO A 513 -28.14 3.54 18.12
N PRO A 514 -28.64 4.71 17.65
CA PRO A 514 -29.78 4.77 16.74
C PRO A 514 -29.59 3.93 15.47
N ASP A 515 -28.41 3.96 14.86
CA ASP A 515 -28.10 3.19 13.65
C ASP A 515 -28.16 1.67 13.89
N LEU A 516 -27.63 1.19 15.02
CA LEU A 516 -27.72 -0.23 15.39
C LEU A 516 -29.17 -0.65 15.64
N ARG A 517 -29.98 0.21 16.27
CA ARG A 517 -31.41 -0.05 16.48
C ARG A 517 -32.17 -0.15 15.16
N GLY A 518 -31.91 0.76 14.23
CA GLY A 518 -32.48 0.73 12.88
C GLY A 518 -32.05 -0.51 12.11
N ALA A 519 -30.77 -0.87 12.20
CA ALA A 519 -30.22 -2.08 11.58
C ALA A 519 -30.85 -3.36 12.15
N ALA A 520 -31.07 -3.43 13.45
CA ALA A 520 -31.73 -4.56 14.11
C ALA A 520 -33.22 -4.66 13.75
N CYS A 521 -33.92 -3.52 13.63
CA CYS A 521 -35.28 -3.47 13.08
C CYS A 521 -35.31 -4.02 11.64
N GLY A 522 -34.36 -3.58 10.80
CA GLY A 522 -34.20 -4.06 9.43
C GLY A 522 -33.83 -5.55 9.35
N PHE A 523 -33.06 -6.05 10.31
CA PHE A 523 -32.69 -7.46 10.42
C PHE A 523 -33.95 -8.33 10.59
N GLY A 524 -34.80 -7.99 11.57
CA GLY A 524 -36.05 -8.70 11.82
C GLY A 524 -37.00 -8.63 10.62
N TRP A 525 -37.17 -7.43 10.06
CA TRP A 525 -38.05 -7.20 8.91
C TRP A 525 -37.60 -7.97 7.66
N SER A 526 -36.30 -8.03 7.39
CA SER A 526 -35.74 -8.79 6.27
C SER A 526 -36.03 -10.30 6.40
N LEU A 527 -35.94 -10.80 7.63
CA LEU A 527 -36.26 -12.18 7.98
C LEU A 527 -37.77 -12.42 8.13
N GLY A 528 -38.64 -11.50 7.71
CA GLY A 528 -40.09 -11.73 7.67
C GLY A 528 -40.76 -11.84 9.04
N ASP A 529 -40.16 -11.26 10.07
CA ASP A 529 -40.86 -11.01 11.34
C ASP A 529 -41.89 -9.88 11.15
N ASP A 530 -42.97 -9.88 11.92
CA ASP A 530 -44.07 -8.89 11.82
C ASP A 530 -43.67 -7.60 12.53
N VAL A 531 -42.63 -6.96 12.00
CA VAL A 531 -42.08 -5.71 12.49
C VAL A 531 -42.87 -4.57 11.86
N ASP A 532 -43.62 -3.81 12.66
CA ASP A 532 -44.24 -2.55 12.22
C ASP A 532 -43.15 -1.47 12.09
N ALA A 533 -42.38 -1.54 11.00
CA ALA A 533 -41.28 -0.64 10.70
C ALA A 533 -41.74 0.83 10.61
N ALA A 534 -42.95 1.05 10.10
CA ALA A 534 -43.59 2.37 10.05
C ALA A 534 -43.78 2.95 11.46
N ARG A 535 -44.31 2.16 12.40
CA ARG A 535 -44.42 2.57 13.81
C ARG A 535 -43.06 2.74 14.48
N ALA A 536 -42.07 1.90 14.14
CA ALA A 536 -40.72 2.02 14.68
C ALA A 536 -40.05 3.35 14.25
N VAL A 537 -40.19 3.73 12.96
CA VAL A 537 -39.74 5.04 12.43
C VAL A 537 -40.41 6.19 13.18
N ALA A 538 -41.74 6.14 13.34
CA ALA A 538 -42.49 7.18 14.05
C ALA A 538 -42.04 7.34 15.52
N GLY A 539 -41.54 6.28 16.16
CA GLY A 539 -41.01 6.31 17.52
C GLY A 539 -39.62 6.92 17.67
N VAL A 540 -38.90 7.20 16.57
CA VAL A 540 -37.53 7.74 16.56
C VAL A 540 -37.49 9.13 15.89
N SER A 541 -38.62 9.84 15.89
CA SER A 541 -38.85 11.10 15.16
C SER A 541 -38.10 12.34 15.69
N THR A 542 -36.98 12.17 16.42
CA THR A 542 -36.17 13.31 16.83
C THR A 542 -35.15 13.67 15.73
N PRO A 543 -34.95 14.96 15.43
CA PRO A 543 -34.07 15.39 14.34
C PRO A 543 -32.63 14.85 14.42
N ARG A 544 -32.13 14.66 15.63
CA ARG A 544 -30.75 14.20 15.92
C ARG A 544 -30.54 12.69 15.81
N THR A 545 -31.59 11.89 15.62
CA THR A 545 -31.46 10.41 15.61
C THR A 545 -32.12 9.75 14.41
N LEU A 546 -33.09 10.42 13.77
CA LEU A 546 -33.85 9.86 12.65
C LEU A 546 -32.94 9.41 11.51
N GLY A 547 -32.01 10.27 11.07
CA GLY A 547 -31.14 9.97 9.94
C GLY A 547 -30.23 8.75 10.19
N ASP A 548 -29.60 8.68 11.37
CA ASP A 548 -28.73 7.55 11.73
C ASP A 548 -29.51 6.26 11.88
N TRP A 549 -30.69 6.31 12.49
CA TRP A 549 -31.59 5.16 12.59
C TRP A 549 -32.02 4.65 11.21
N LEU A 550 -32.37 5.56 10.29
CA LEU A 550 -32.71 5.21 8.91
C LEU A 550 -31.52 4.64 8.14
N ALA A 551 -30.32 5.18 8.33
CA ALA A 551 -29.10 4.61 7.75
C ALA A 551 -28.95 3.14 8.14
N GLY A 552 -29.20 2.79 9.40
CA GLY A 552 -29.22 1.41 9.86
C GLY A 552 -30.28 0.55 9.20
N LEU A 553 -31.53 1.03 9.18
CA LEU A 553 -32.64 0.31 8.55
C LEU A 553 -32.37 0.07 7.05
N PHE A 554 -31.92 1.09 6.33
CA PHE A 554 -31.67 1.04 4.89
C PHE A 554 -30.49 0.13 4.55
N ALA A 555 -29.43 0.14 5.36
CA ALA A 555 -28.28 -0.74 5.16
C ALA A 555 -28.65 -2.24 5.25
N VAL A 556 -29.66 -2.59 6.06
CA VAL A 556 -30.03 -4.00 6.30
C VAL A 556 -31.32 -4.41 5.57
N ALA A 557 -32.28 -3.51 5.31
CA ALA A 557 -33.61 -3.86 4.80
C ALA A 557 -34.03 -3.10 3.53
N ARG A 558 -33.06 -2.63 2.74
CA ARG A 558 -33.25 -1.89 1.49
C ARG A 558 -34.41 -2.38 0.61
N ASP A 559 -34.42 -3.66 0.24
CA ASP A 559 -35.44 -4.24 -0.64
C ASP A 559 -36.85 -4.17 -0.05
N ARG A 560 -36.97 -4.30 1.28
CA ARG A 560 -38.26 -4.22 1.99
C ARG A 560 -38.80 -2.80 1.99
N VAL A 561 -37.92 -1.81 2.23
CA VAL A 561 -38.26 -0.38 2.19
C VAL A 561 -38.83 0.01 0.82
N LEU A 562 -38.24 -0.51 -0.26
CA LEU A 562 -38.72 -0.26 -1.63
C LEU A 562 -40.05 -0.95 -1.96
N SER A 563 -40.46 -1.94 -1.17
CA SER A 563 -41.70 -2.69 -1.41
C SER A 563 -42.90 -2.20 -0.58
N GLU A 564 -42.68 -1.33 0.41
CA GLU A 564 -43.70 -0.95 1.40
C GLU A 564 -43.97 0.57 1.37
N GLU A 565 -45.03 1.00 0.68
CA GLU A 565 -45.36 2.43 0.54
C GLU A 565 -45.59 3.14 1.89
N ARG A 566 -46.09 2.41 2.91
CA ARG A 566 -46.42 2.97 4.22
C ARG A 566 -45.22 3.59 4.93
N ILE A 567 -44.00 3.03 4.77
CA ILE A 567 -42.81 3.60 5.39
C ILE A 567 -42.42 4.92 4.75
N VAL A 568 -42.59 5.01 3.44
CA VAL A 568 -42.27 6.21 2.65
C VAL A 568 -43.23 7.34 3.01
N THR A 569 -44.53 7.05 3.18
CA THR A 569 -45.51 8.03 3.65
C THR A 569 -45.21 8.54 5.06
N VAL A 570 -44.84 7.66 5.99
CA VAL A 570 -44.50 8.06 7.36
C VAL A 570 -43.25 8.96 7.38
N LEU A 571 -42.27 8.67 6.52
CA LEU A 571 -41.10 9.53 6.37
C LEU A 571 -41.46 10.90 5.81
N ASP A 572 -42.34 10.95 4.81
CA ASP A 572 -42.85 12.20 4.23
C ASP A 572 -43.56 13.06 5.28
N ASP A 573 -44.44 12.47 6.08
CA ASP A 573 -45.16 13.15 7.15
C ASP A 573 -44.20 13.70 8.22
N ILE A 574 -43.22 12.89 8.65
CA ILE A 574 -42.22 13.30 9.64
C ILE A 574 -41.41 14.48 9.11
N VAL A 575 -40.90 14.39 7.88
CA VAL A 575 -40.08 15.46 7.28
C VAL A 575 -40.91 16.72 7.01
N SER A 576 -42.14 16.58 6.52
CA SER A 576 -43.05 17.70 6.21
C SER A 576 -43.52 18.46 7.44
N THR A 577 -43.42 17.85 8.63
CA THR A 577 -43.80 18.48 9.90
C THR A 577 -42.59 19.03 10.69
N MET A 578 -41.36 18.81 10.22
CA MET A 578 -40.16 19.39 10.83
C MET A 578 -40.12 20.92 10.65
N THR A 579 -39.60 21.62 11.65
CA THR A 579 -39.21 23.02 11.49
C THR A 579 -37.97 23.13 10.59
N GLU A 580 -37.69 24.32 10.07
CA GLU A 580 -36.49 24.57 9.26
C GLU A 580 -35.20 24.21 10.03
N GLU A 581 -35.13 24.58 11.31
CA GLU A 581 -33.98 24.26 12.18
C GLU A 581 -33.83 22.75 12.39
N ASP A 582 -34.93 22.05 12.69
CA ASP A 582 -34.94 20.60 12.86
C ASP A 582 -34.53 19.87 11.58
N PHE A 583 -35.02 20.33 10.43
CA PHE A 583 -34.66 19.75 9.15
C PHE A 583 -33.15 19.91 8.86
N LEU A 584 -32.58 21.10 9.11
CA LEU A 584 -31.14 21.34 8.93
C LEU A 584 -30.28 20.47 9.86
N ILE A 585 -30.76 20.17 11.07
CA ILE A 585 -30.10 19.24 12.01
C ILE A 585 -30.14 17.80 11.46
N ALA A 586 -31.27 17.36 10.93
CA ALA A 586 -31.46 15.98 10.44
C ALA A 586 -30.81 15.73 9.07
N LEU A 587 -30.67 16.77 8.24
CA LEU A 587 -30.32 16.67 6.82
C LEU A 587 -29.02 15.89 6.52
N PRO A 588 -27.89 16.10 7.23
CA PRO A 588 -26.66 15.37 6.93
C PRO A 588 -26.82 13.85 7.10
N ALA A 589 -27.42 13.43 8.22
CA ALA A 589 -27.65 12.02 8.52
C ALA A 589 -28.72 11.40 7.59
N LEU A 590 -29.74 12.17 7.20
CA LEU A 590 -30.71 11.76 6.19
C LEU A 590 -30.05 11.53 4.83
N ARG A 591 -29.18 12.45 4.38
CA ARG A 591 -28.41 12.28 3.14
C ARG A 591 -27.53 11.02 3.20
N GLN A 592 -26.85 10.79 4.33
CA GLN A 592 -26.08 9.57 4.55
C GLN A 592 -26.97 8.32 4.49
N GLY A 593 -28.15 8.33 5.10
CA GLY A 593 -29.10 7.22 5.01
C GLY A 593 -29.52 6.92 3.57
N PHE A 594 -29.91 7.93 2.79
CA PHE A 594 -30.28 7.72 1.39
C PHE A 594 -29.10 7.34 0.48
N SER A 595 -27.85 7.46 0.95
CA SER A 595 -26.67 7.04 0.18
C SER A 595 -26.64 5.54 -0.12
N PHE A 596 -27.29 4.71 0.72
CA PHE A 596 -27.38 3.26 0.56
C PHE A 596 -28.24 2.80 -0.65
N PHE A 597 -29.07 3.69 -1.20
CA PHE A 597 -29.83 3.43 -2.41
C PHE A 597 -29.06 3.95 -3.64
N PRO A 598 -28.88 3.14 -4.70
CA PRO A 598 -28.40 3.59 -5.99
C PRO A 598 -29.37 4.59 -6.65
N PRO A 599 -28.91 5.35 -7.66
CA PRO A 599 -29.73 6.38 -8.31
C PRO A 599 -31.11 5.91 -8.78
N SER A 600 -31.21 4.73 -9.39
CA SER A 600 -32.47 4.15 -9.90
C SER A 600 -33.49 3.86 -8.79
N GLU A 601 -33.02 3.54 -7.59
CA GLU A 601 -33.89 3.24 -6.46
C GLU A 601 -34.31 4.49 -5.72
N ARG A 602 -33.42 5.50 -5.63
CA ARG A 602 -33.81 6.84 -5.19
C ARG A 602 -34.93 7.41 -6.06
N GLU A 603 -34.86 7.20 -7.38
CA GLU A 603 -35.94 7.57 -8.30
C GLU A 603 -37.24 6.81 -8.00
N THR A 604 -37.14 5.53 -7.64
CA THR A 604 -38.31 4.71 -7.25
C THR A 604 -38.98 5.25 -6.00
N ILE A 605 -38.21 5.59 -4.97
CA ILE A 605 -38.71 6.23 -3.74
C ILE A 605 -39.34 7.59 -4.06
N ALA A 606 -38.69 8.40 -4.90
CA ALA A 606 -39.22 9.70 -5.32
C ALA A 606 -40.56 9.59 -6.09
N ARG A 607 -40.73 8.52 -6.87
CA ARG A 607 -42.01 8.21 -7.55
C ARG A 607 -43.11 7.84 -6.55
N MET A 608 -42.80 7.08 -5.50
CA MET A 608 -43.77 6.73 -4.45
C MET A 608 -44.29 7.96 -3.69
N LEU A 609 -43.44 8.98 -3.52
CA LEU A 609 -43.79 10.27 -2.92
C LEU A 609 -44.59 11.20 -3.86
N GLY A 610 -45.01 10.74 -5.04
CA GLY A 610 -45.76 11.55 -6.01
C GLY A 610 -44.94 12.63 -6.74
N GLY A 611 -43.61 12.61 -6.59
CA GLY A 611 -42.71 13.72 -6.91
C GLY A 611 -42.14 13.79 -8.33
N SER A 612 -42.56 12.95 -9.28
CA SER A 612 -41.82 12.80 -10.54
C SER A 612 -41.83 14.02 -11.48
N ARG A 613 -42.84 14.90 -11.46
CA ARG A 613 -42.89 16.04 -12.42
C ARG A 613 -42.66 17.43 -11.83
N ALA A 614 -42.78 17.59 -10.52
CA ALA A 614 -42.60 18.88 -9.84
C ALA A 614 -41.20 19.03 -9.21
N LEU A 615 -40.61 17.96 -8.66
CA LEU A 615 -39.25 18.01 -8.08
C LEU A 615 -38.14 17.98 -9.14
N LEU A 616 -38.39 17.37 -10.31
CA LEU A 616 -37.53 17.50 -11.50
C LEU A 616 -37.67 18.88 -12.20
N ARG A 617 -38.60 19.72 -11.72
CA ARG A 617 -38.81 21.12 -12.13
C ARG A 617 -38.69 22.02 -10.91
N ALA A 618 -37.59 21.93 -10.18
CA ALA A 618 -37.20 23.08 -9.38
C ALA A 618 -36.88 24.20 -10.37
N ASP A 619 -37.62 25.31 -10.35
CA ASP A 619 -37.33 26.51 -11.16
C ASP A 619 -36.13 27.23 -10.52
N VAL A 620 -35.02 26.50 -10.41
CA VAL A 620 -33.76 26.98 -9.86
C VAL A 620 -32.96 27.43 -11.07
N ASP A 621 -32.54 28.69 -11.06
CA ASP A 621 -31.67 29.25 -12.09
C ASP A 621 -30.50 28.28 -12.33
N PRO A 622 -30.28 27.81 -13.58
CA PRO A 622 -29.15 26.94 -13.93
C PRO A 622 -27.80 27.47 -13.41
N LEU A 623 -27.67 28.79 -13.25
CA LEU A 623 -26.49 29.43 -12.69
C LEU A 623 -26.28 29.10 -11.20
N ILE A 624 -27.35 28.92 -10.43
CA ILE A 624 -27.28 28.53 -9.02
C ILE A 624 -26.86 27.06 -8.90
N VAL A 625 -27.42 26.17 -9.73
CA VAL A 625 -27.01 24.76 -9.77
C VAL A 625 -25.55 24.63 -10.18
N ALA A 626 -25.12 25.35 -11.22
CA ALA A 626 -23.72 25.36 -11.65
C ALA A 626 -22.77 25.89 -10.56
N ARG A 627 -23.17 26.93 -9.82
CA ARG A 627 -22.40 27.44 -8.67
C ARG A 627 -22.34 26.44 -7.52
N ALA A 628 -23.44 25.76 -7.21
CA ALA A 628 -23.47 24.73 -6.18
C ALA A 628 -22.58 23.53 -6.54
N MET A 629 -22.65 23.04 -7.79
CA MET A 629 -21.77 21.98 -8.28
C MET A 629 -20.29 22.39 -8.29
N ALA A 630 -19.98 23.63 -8.68
CA ALA A 630 -18.62 24.16 -8.63
C ALA A 630 -18.10 24.26 -7.19
N LEU A 631 -18.97 24.66 -6.26
CA LEU A 631 -18.66 24.70 -4.83
C LEU A 631 -18.45 23.28 -4.27
N GLU A 632 -19.33 22.32 -4.56
CA GLU A 632 -19.16 20.91 -4.18
C GLU A 632 -17.85 20.34 -4.74
N THR A 633 -17.55 20.59 -6.01
CA THR A 633 -16.29 20.15 -6.64
C THR A 633 -15.07 20.76 -5.94
N THR A 634 -15.17 22.04 -5.53
CA THR A 634 -14.09 22.72 -4.78
C THR A 634 -13.96 22.15 -3.38
N VAL A 635 -15.06 21.88 -2.68
CA VAL A 635 -15.07 21.26 -1.36
C VAL A 635 -14.49 19.84 -1.43
N ASP A 636 -14.91 19.03 -2.40
CA ASP A 636 -14.37 17.68 -2.60
C ASP A 636 -12.87 17.72 -2.93
N SER A 637 -12.43 18.67 -3.76
CA SER A 637 -11.01 18.86 -4.05
C SER A 637 -10.22 19.24 -2.80
N VAL A 638 -10.73 20.14 -1.97
CA VAL A 638 -10.09 20.56 -0.71
C VAL A 638 -10.07 19.42 0.31
N LEU A 639 -11.17 18.67 0.43
CA LEU A 639 -11.25 17.51 1.32
C LEU A 639 -10.28 16.41 0.86
N ALA A 640 -10.14 16.17 -0.44
CA ALA A 640 -9.17 15.23 -0.99
C ALA A 640 -7.71 15.71 -0.78
N GLU A 641 -7.43 16.99 -0.97
CA GLU A 641 -6.11 17.58 -0.67
C GLU A 641 -5.74 17.45 0.82
N LEU A 642 -6.73 17.54 1.70
CA LEU A 642 -6.56 17.39 3.15
C LEU A 642 -6.65 15.92 3.63
N GLY A 643 -6.87 14.95 2.74
CA GLY A 643 -6.99 13.53 3.08
C GLY A 643 -8.23 13.15 3.88
N LEU A 644 -9.31 13.92 3.75
CA LEU A 644 -10.59 13.75 4.46
C LEU A 644 -11.66 13.04 3.62
N LEU A 645 -11.37 12.73 2.35
CA LEU A 645 -12.20 11.94 1.42
C LEU A 645 -11.47 10.69 0.96
#